data_AF-A0A7C6PI98-F1
#
_entry.id   AF-A0A7C6PI98-F1
#
_cell.length_a   1.000
_cell.length_b   1.000
_cell.length_c   1.000
_cell.angle_alpha   90.00
_cell.angle_beta   90.00
_cell.angle_gamma   90.00
#
_symmetry.space_group_name_H-M   'P 1'
#
loop_
_entity.id
_entity.type
_entity.pdbx_description
1 polymer ?
#
loop_
_entity_poly.entity_id
_entity_poly.type
_entity_poly.pdbx_seq_one_letter_code
_entity_poly.pdbx_strand_id
1 'polypeptide(L)'
;MSSNFQQYGRALLGNGYLIIPIKPGHKRPALDNWQTARLGAADLTRYPGHGVGVLCGQGAQPVAAIDVDTTDGALAARFVAWCQDNLGLTCERVGNAPKILLAYRAEAEGWGKATGAWFEDLGGARHRLEILGKGQQFVAYHIHPDTGEPYEWVDFFGGLEAMRAGDLPVITEAQVEEALQVFEAMAEEAGLVRVSGSKNKAGGMTSAPIDDPLMAFEPPVGIDLSEARRLVAYVDNEDYDTWLKVGMSLHHEFDGSVAALDLWDEWSSTASNYASREDLEKRWESFGRSGRNPTTARWLLKVGNQGKRDAVKAEKRTALDDAKAQILACEDSIDLVNEVARQAGEAAGTDLALRAELAGLIRARFKELTDTSLPVADVRAAMAGGRKVVAFNKQRRQMTEFGNAERMLDHYGDGLMYVPEIDGWFMWTGIYWRRAAGVELEHLAKETIRALPDEAKTIESDGERAEFFKFCAISQRAVMVRNMVSLAQSDPRVVVGMTDLDKLTHLLGVGNGVIDLHTGKLLPPDQAYRVTTITAVEYDPEARAPLFERTVADVFFGDADMIGFFQRLVGYSLLGKPDEDVLAIPYGSGSNGKSTVLGAIRDALGEHAKMASADTFLSSGAAGGNAGAAREDVLRLRGARFVYVSEPDEGSELREGLIKSMTGGEPLPARGLYSKTTVEVAPTWVAFMPTNHRPIVKGDDHAIWRRLLPVPFTRNFDQDLTLTKDPDRAEKLAAEAAGILAWCVRGALAYQKDGLQPPGAVRKARDDYKSDMDLLGEWLDECCEVGPNHVESNARLWASWEAFAKARGELRFIASAKSLGRRLQAKGMEPVMNTYGLRGRGLLGIRVRVVGDFT
;
A
#
# COMPACT_ATOMS: atom_id res chain seq x y z
N MET A 1 -20.12 -14.43 -28.66
CA MET A 1 -18.93 -13.56 -28.55
C MET A 1 -19.32 -12.37 -27.70
N SER A 2 -18.62 -12.13 -26.59
CA SER A 2 -18.86 -10.94 -25.76
C SER A 2 -18.63 -9.68 -26.61
N SER A 3 -19.50 -8.69 -26.48
CA SER A 3 -19.32 -7.43 -27.22
C SER A 3 -18.24 -6.58 -26.56
N ASN A 4 -17.42 -5.87 -27.35
CA ASN A 4 -16.46 -4.89 -26.82
C ASN A 4 -17.18 -3.85 -25.94
N PHE A 5 -18.40 -3.45 -26.32
CA PHE A 5 -19.21 -2.55 -25.53
C PHE A 5 -19.53 -3.08 -24.12
N GLN A 6 -19.85 -4.36 -23.99
CA GLN A 6 -20.10 -5.00 -22.71
C GLN A 6 -18.83 -5.27 -21.91
N GLN A 7 -17.77 -5.73 -22.59
CA GLN A 7 -16.49 -6.10 -21.99
C GLN A 7 -15.78 -4.89 -21.39
N TYR A 8 -15.63 -3.82 -22.18
CA TYR A 8 -14.83 -2.66 -21.82
C TYR A 8 -15.67 -1.53 -21.23
N GLY A 9 -16.97 -1.46 -21.57
CA GLY A 9 -17.81 -0.34 -21.18
C GLY A 9 -17.99 -0.19 -19.67
N ARG A 10 -17.95 -1.28 -18.90
CA ARG A 10 -18.05 -1.21 -17.43
C ARG A 10 -16.83 -0.55 -16.80
N ALA A 11 -15.64 -0.90 -17.26
CA ALA A 11 -14.39 -0.30 -16.79
C ALA A 11 -14.34 1.18 -17.16
N LEU A 12 -14.67 1.53 -18.41
CA LEU A 12 -14.65 2.92 -18.87
C LEU A 12 -15.68 3.81 -18.15
N LEU A 13 -16.90 3.31 -17.89
CA LEU A 13 -17.87 4.03 -17.07
C LEU A 13 -17.37 4.23 -15.62
N GLY A 14 -16.76 3.20 -15.03
CA GLY A 14 -16.16 3.28 -13.69
C GLY A 14 -14.98 4.26 -13.62
N ASN A 15 -14.24 4.40 -14.71
CA ASN A 15 -13.13 5.34 -14.88
C ASN A 15 -13.59 6.76 -15.23
N GLY A 16 -14.91 7.01 -15.34
CA GLY A 16 -15.47 8.34 -15.56
C GLY A 16 -15.58 8.77 -17.03
N TYR A 17 -15.42 7.85 -17.98
CA TYR A 17 -15.62 8.13 -19.41
C TYR A 17 -17.10 8.12 -19.78
N LEU A 18 -17.49 9.06 -20.65
CA LEU A 18 -18.80 9.03 -21.31
C LEU A 18 -18.70 8.19 -22.59
N ILE A 19 -19.38 7.03 -22.60
CA ILE A 19 -19.27 6.07 -23.71
C ILE A 19 -20.56 5.90 -24.51
N ILE A 20 -20.40 5.51 -25.78
CA ILE A 20 -21.49 5.22 -26.73
C ILE A 20 -21.18 3.96 -27.55
N PRO A 21 -22.21 3.20 -27.97
CA PRO A 21 -22.01 2.00 -28.78
C PRO A 21 -21.67 2.37 -30.22
N ILE A 22 -20.64 1.72 -30.79
CA ILE A 22 -20.21 1.88 -32.18
C ILE A 22 -20.70 0.70 -33.02
N LYS A 23 -21.32 0.97 -34.17
CA LYS A 23 -21.88 -0.06 -35.05
C LYS A 23 -20.79 -1.05 -35.51
N PRO A 24 -21.08 -2.36 -35.58
CA PRO A 24 -20.16 -3.35 -36.15
C PRO A 24 -19.68 -2.95 -37.55
N GLY A 25 -18.38 -3.08 -37.83
CA GLY A 25 -17.79 -2.77 -39.15
C GLY A 25 -17.78 -1.28 -39.53
N HIS A 26 -18.07 -0.38 -38.59
CA HIS A 26 -18.12 1.06 -38.85
C HIS A 26 -17.43 1.85 -37.74
N LYS A 27 -17.07 3.11 -38.03
CA LYS A 27 -16.63 4.12 -37.04
C LYS A 27 -17.80 4.97 -36.50
N ARG A 28 -19.05 4.57 -36.76
CA ARG A 28 -20.27 5.37 -36.49
C ARG A 28 -21.04 4.88 -35.27
N PRO A 29 -21.64 5.77 -34.46
CA PRO A 29 -22.48 5.39 -33.31
C PRO A 29 -23.75 4.64 -33.74
N ALA A 30 -24.25 3.80 -32.84
CA ALA A 30 -25.49 3.05 -33.04
C ALA A 30 -26.76 3.78 -32.56
N LEU A 31 -26.59 4.92 -31.90
CA LEU A 31 -27.68 5.75 -31.36
C LEU A 31 -27.96 6.95 -32.26
N ASP A 32 -29.23 7.33 -32.31
CA ASP A 32 -29.65 8.67 -32.72
C ASP A 32 -29.38 9.66 -31.56
N ASN A 33 -29.00 10.91 -31.86
CA ASN A 33 -28.60 11.93 -30.86
C ASN A 33 -27.49 11.46 -29.90
N TRP A 34 -26.56 10.63 -30.38
CA TRP A 34 -25.46 10.08 -29.59
C TRP A 34 -24.59 11.14 -28.89
N GLN A 35 -24.54 12.37 -29.41
CA GLN A 35 -23.77 13.48 -28.85
C GLN A 35 -24.21 13.83 -27.43
N THR A 36 -25.47 13.62 -27.07
CA THR A 36 -26.01 13.93 -25.74
C THR A 36 -26.33 12.69 -24.92
N ALA A 37 -26.02 11.49 -25.43
CA ALA A 37 -26.30 10.24 -24.74
C ALA A 37 -25.53 10.15 -23.41
N ARG A 38 -26.18 9.62 -22.38
CA ARG A 38 -25.60 9.34 -21.05
C ARG A 38 -25.97 7.91 -20.67
N LEU A 39 -25.18 6.97 -21.17
CA LEU A 39 -25.39 5.55 -20.93
C LEU A 39 -24.78 5.14 -19.59
N GLY A 40 -25.47 4.27 -18.87
CA GLY A 40 -25.01 3.69 -17.61
C GLY A 40 -24.67 2.21 -17.74
N ALA A 41 -24.26 1.60 -16.62
CA ALA A 41 -23.91 0.17 -16.60
C ALA A 41 -25.07 -0.76 -17.04
N ALA A 42 -26.32 -0.32 -16.82
CA ALA A 42 -27.51 -1.05 -17.26
C ALA A 42 -27.66 -1.10 -18.80
N ASP A 43 -27.05 -0.18 -19.53
CA ASP A 43 -27.16 -0.10 -20.99
C ASP A 43 -26.16 -1.00 -21.74
N LEU A 44 -25.16 -1.52 -21.04
CA LEU A 44 -24.04 -2.27 -21.65
C LEU A 44 -24.47 -3.57 -22.33
N THR A 45 -25.58 -4.17 -21.91
CA THR A 45 -26.12 -5.41 -22.50
C THR A 45 -27.02 -5.16 -23.71
N ARG A 46 -27.38 -3.90 -23.99
CA ARG A 46 -28.35 -3.53 -25.05
C ARG A 46 -27.74 -3.53 -26.46
N TYR A 47 -26.41 -3.56 -26.59
CA TYR A 47 -25.69 -3.38 -27.86
C TYR A 47 -24.72 -4.54 -28.15
N PRO A 48 -25.21 -5.77 -28.40
CA PRO A 48 -24.35 -6.90 -28.72
C PRO A 48 -23.56 -6.66 -30.02
N GLY A 49 -22.31 -7.11 -30.07
CA GLY A 49 -21.39 -6.93 -31.20
C GLY A 49 -20.85 -5.51 -31.44
N HIS A 50 -21.29 -4.52 -30.65
CA HIS A 50 -20.88 -3.13 -30.84
C HIS A 50 -19.51 -2.84 -30.19
N GLY A 51 -18.80 -1.87 -30.78
CA GLY A 51 -17.59 -1.30 -30.21
C GLY A 51 -17.88 -0.21 -29.17
N VAL A 52 -16.84 0.31 -28.53
CA VAL A 52 -16.93 1.44 -27.60
C VAL A 52 -16.41 2.71 -28.27
N GLY A 53 -17.22 3.75 -28.25
CA GLY A 53 -16.82 5.12 -28.56
C GLY A 53 -16.79 5.97 -27.29
N VAL A 54 -15.85 6.91 -27.20
CA VAL A 54 -15.75 7.88 -26.10
C VAL A 54 -16.16 9.25 -26.61
N LEU A 55 -17.08 9.90 -25.89
CA LEU A 55 -17.56 11.24 -26.17
C LEU A 55 -16.54 12.28 -25.70
N CYS A 56 -16.26 13.27 -26.56
CA CYS A 56 -15.26 14.31 -26.28
C CYS A 56 -15.90 15.65 -25.84
N GLY A 57 -15.15 16.46 -25.09
CA GLY A 57 -15.42 17.86 -24.74
C GLY A 57 -16.62 18.12 -23.84
N GLN A 58 -17.15 17.10 -23.15
CA GLN A 58 -18.34 17.21 -22.31
C GLN A 58 -18.30 16.30 -21.08
N GLY A 59 -19.16 16.58 -20.09
CA GLY A 59 -19.19 15.84 -18.84
C GLY A 59 -18.23 16.40 -17.79
N ALA A 60 -18.28 15.83 -16.58
CA ALA A 60 -17.47 16.29 -15.44
C ALA A 60 -15.94 16.12 -15.66
N GLN A 61 -15.55 15.23 -16.56
CA GLN A 61 -14.17 15.04 -17.02
C GLN A 61 -14.17 15.12 -18.56
N PRO A 62 -14.10 16.32 -19.15
CA PRO A 62 -14.28 16.51 -20.57
C PRO A 62 -13.07 15.96 -21.34
N VAL A 63 -13.19 14.77 -21.90
CA VAL A 63 -12.10 14.12 -22.65
C VAL A 63 -11.83 14.88 -23.95
N ALA A 64 -10.57 15.18 -24.25
CA ALA A 64 -10.12 15.63 -25.55
C ALA A 64 -9.26 14.54 -26.20
N ALA A 65 -9.12 14.54 -27.52
CA ALA A 65 -8.19 13.63 -28.18
C ALA A 65 -7.47 14.32 -29.33
N ILE A 66 -6.17 14.10 -29.44
CA ILE A 66 -5.34 14.54 -30.56
C ILE A 66 -5.22 13.37 -31.53
N ASP A 67 -5.83 13.50 -32.70
CA ASP A 67 -5.80 12.50 -33.77
C ASP A 67 -4.74 12.90 -34.81
N VAL A 68 -3.61 12.19 -34.79
CA VAL A 68 -2.48 12.41 -35.68
C VAL A 68 -2.70 11.63 -36.98
N ASP A 69 -3.35 12.28 -37.94
CA ASP A 69 -3.74 11.69 -39.21
C ASP A 69 -2.62 11.88 -40.25
N THR A 70 -1.60 11.02 -40.20
CA THR A 70 -0.46 11.02 -41.14
C THR A 70 -0.09 9.61 -41.57
N THR A 71 0.34 9.44 -42.82
CA THR A 71 0.96 8.21 -43.33
C THR A 71 2.49 8.23 -43.23
N ASP A 72 3.09 9.34 -42.82
CA ASP A 72 4.52 9.47 -42.53
C ASP A 72 4.81 9.06 -41.09
N GLY A 73 5.46 7.91 -40.92
CA GLY A 73 5.79 7.36 -39.60
C GLY A 73 6.85 8.15 -38.81
N ALA A 74 7.77 8.83 -39.49
CA ALA A 74 8.77 9.66 -38.82
C ALA A 74 8.13 10.95 -38.29
N LEU A 75 7.23 11.56 -39.05
CA LEU A 75 6.43 12.69 -38.61
C LEU A 75 5.54 12.32 -37.42
N ALA A 76 4.83 11.17 -37.50
CA ALA A 76 4.01 10.68 -36.39
C ALA A 76 4.83 10.51 -35.10
N ALA A 77 5.96 9.80 -35.17
CA ALA A 77 6.81 9.53 -34.02
C ALA A 77 7.40 10.81 -33.41
N ARG A 78 7.89 11.74 -34.25
CA ARG A 78 8.41 13.04 -33.79
C ARG A 78 7.33 13.86 -33.07
N PHE A 79 6.13 13.89 -33.63
CA PHE A 79 5.04 14.68 -33.06
C PHE A 79 4.48 14.08 -31.77
N VAL A 80 4.39 12.74 -31.68
CA VAL A 80 4.04 12.05 -30.43
C VAL A 80 5.06 12.35 -29.33
N ALA A 81 6.36 12.27 -29.63
CA ALA A 81 7.40 12.63 -28.68
C ALA A 81 7.27 14.08 -28.20
N TRP A 82 6.99 15.02 -29.10
CA TRP A 82 6.72 16.41 -28.73
C TRP A 82 5.49 16.54 -27.82
N CYS A 83 4.40 15.82 -28.11
CA CYS A 83 3.22 15.83 -27.24
C CYS A 83 3.55 15.28 -25.84
N GLN A 84 4.30 14.19 -25.74
CA GLN A 84 4.71 13.63 -24.46
C GLN A 84 5.55 14.61 -23.62
N ASP A 85 6.47 15.33 -24.27
CA ASP A 85 7.35 16.29 -23.62
C ASP A 85 6.64 17.59 -23.19
N ASN A 86 5.61 18.03 -23.94
CA ASN A 86 4.99 19.35 -23.77
C ASN A 86 3.56 19.32 -23.22
N LEU A 87 2.83 18.22 -23.42
CA LEU A 87 1.44 18.01 -22.99
C LEU A 87 1.31 16.93 -21.91
N GLY A 88 2.36 16.13 -21.70
CA GLY A 88 2.42 15.06 -20.71
C GLY A 88 2.17 13.67 -21.29
N LEU A 89 2.67 12.65 -20.59
CA LEU A 89 2.46 11.25 -20.96
C LEU A 89 0.98 10.87 -20.87
N THR A 90 0.48 10.19 -21.89
CA THR A 90 -0.94 9.84 -21.95
C THR A 90 -1.21 8.51 -22.65
N CYS A 91 -2.47 8.09 -22.72
CA CYS A 91 -2.88 6.89 -23.45
C CYS A 91 -2.81 7.08 -24.97
N GLU A 92 -2.26 6.09 -25.66
CA GLU A 92 -1.94 6.13 -27.08
C GLU A 92 -2.60 4.96 -27.80
N ARG A 93 -3.38 5.27 -28.83
CA ARG A 93 -4.18 4.25 -29.53
C ARG A 93 -3.91 4.26 -31.03
N VAL A 94 -3.54 3.09 -31.53
CA VAL A 94 -3.31 2.82 -32.94
C VAL A 94 -4.47 1.98 -33.49
N GLY A 95 -4.89 2.30 -34.72
CA GLY A 95 -5.83 1.45 -35.48
C GLY A 95 -5.39 1.19 -36.91
N ASN A 96 -4.70 2.16 -37.51
CA ASN A 96 -4.06 2.01 -38.81
C ASN A 96 -2.73 2.77 -38.76
N ALA A 97 -1.68 2.11 -38.28
CA ALA A 97 -0.35 2.69 -38.19
C ALA A 97 0.10 3.25 -39.55
N PRO A 98 0.78 4.41 -39.60
CA PRO A 98 1.34 5.17 -38.47
C PRO A 98 0.39 6.20 -37.83
N LYS A 99 -0.91 6.18 -38.15
CA LYS A 99 -1.89 7.07 -37.52
C LYS A 99 -2.11 6.68 -36.06
N ILE A 100 -2.08 7.67 -35.18
CA ILE A 100 -2.13 7.48 -33.74
C ILE A 100 -3.01 8.54 -33.08
N LEU A 101 -3.76 8.11 -32.07
CA LEU A 101 -4.61 8.99 -31.26
C LEU A 101 -4.05 9.08 -29.85
N LEU A 102 -3.95 10.29 -29.33
CA LEU A 102 -3.54 10.59 -27.95
C LEU A 102 -4.75 11.12 -27.18
N ALA A 103 -5.12 10.48 -26.08
CA ALA A 103 -6.24 10.92 -25.24
C ALA A 103 -5.77 11.98 -24.23
N TYR A 104 -6.56 13.01 -23.93
CA TYR A 104 -6.26 14.03 -22.91
C TYR A 104 -7.55 14.44 -22.21
N ARG A 105 -7.46 15.34 -21.24
CA ARG A 105 -8.61 16.04 -20.68
C ARG A 105 -8.55 17.52 -21.03
N ALA A 106 -9.68 18.06 -21.45
CA ALA A 106 -9.85 19.47 -21.72
C ALA A 106 -9.92 20.28 -20.40
N GLU A 107 -9.42 21.51 -20.39
CA GLU A 107 -9.42 22.37 -19.19
C GLU A 107 -10.83 22.79 -18.75
N ALA A 108 -11.82 22.76 -19.66
CA ALA A 108 -13.20 23.14 -19.39
C ALA A 108 -14.24 22.27 -20.14
N GLU A 109 -15.45 22.15 -19.58
CA GLU A 109 -16.59 21.53 -20.25
C GLU A 109 -17.11 22.42 -21.38
N GLY A 110 -17.54 21.84 -22.49
CA GLY A 110 -18.02 22.60 -23.65
C GLY A 110 -16.97 22.83 -24.74
N TRP A 111 -15.77 22.26 -24.55
CA TRP A 111 -14.59 22.43 -25.38
C TRP A 111 -14.84 22.13 -26.86
N GLY A 112 -14.54 23.06 -27.76
CA GLY A 112 -14.77 22.90 -29.21
C GLY A 112 -13.72 22.02 -29.90
N LYS A 113 -14.07 21.44 -31.06
CA LYS A 113 -13.06 20.76 -31.90
C LYS A 113 -12.15 21.76 -32.60
N ALA A 114 -10.88 21.42 -32.78
CA ALA A 114 -9.92 22.21 -33.58
C ALA A 114 -9.29 21.35 -34.68
N THR A 115 -8.90 21.96 -35.80
CA THR A 115 -8.30 21.25 -36.93
C THR A 115 -7.18 22.08 -37.55
N GLY A 116 -6.03 21.44 -37.79
CA GLY A 116 -4.90 22.01 -38.53
C GLY A 116 -5.12 22.01 -40.03
N ALA A 117 -4.17 22.60 -40.76
CA ALA A 117 -4.19 22.58 -42.22
C ALA A 117 -3.93 21.18 -42.79
N TRP A 118 -4.39 20.99 -44.03
CA TRP A 118 -4.09 19.81 -44.83
C TRP A 118 -2.73 19.94 -45.51
N PHE A 119 -1.97 18.86 -45.45
CA PHE A 119 -0.72 18.65 -46.17
C PHE A 119 -0.86 17.43 -47.09
N GLU A 120 -0.11 17.41 -48.18
CA GLU A 120 -0.11 16.33 -49.16
C GLU A 120 1.33 15.89 -49.46
N ASP A 121 1.56 14.58 -49.50
CA ASP A 121 2.83 14.01 -49.94
C ASP A 121 2.91 13.91 -51.47
N LEU A 122 4.08 13.50 -52.00
CA LEU A 122 4.27 13.31 -53.45
C LEU A 122 3.38 12.19 -54.04
N GLY A 123 2.84 11.31 -53.21
CA GLY A 123 1.94 10.21 -53.58
C GLY A 123 0.46 10.60 -53.53
N GLY A 124 0.12 11.83 -53.11
CA GLY A 124 -1.25 12.31 -52.96
C GLY A 124 -1.93 11.90 -51.66
N ALA A 125 -1.21 11.30 -50.70
CA ALA A 125 -1.74 11.02 -49.38
C ALA A 125 -1.87 12.32 -48.59
N ARG A 126 -2.95 12.45 -47.82
CA ARG A 126 -3.25 13.66 -47.05
C ARG A 126 -2.95 13.48 -45.57
N HIS A 127 -2.39 14.53 -44.97
CA HIS A 127 -1.92 14.58 -43.60
C HIS A 127 -2.49 15.79 -42.88
N ARG A 128 -2.88 15.65 -41.62
CA ARG A 128 -3.32 16.76 -40.75
C ARG A 128 -3.34 16.35 -39.28
N LEU A 129 -3.44 17.36 -38.42
CA LEU A 129 -3.77 17.18 -37.01
C LEU A 129 -5.23 17.55 -36.73
N GLU A 130 -5.96 16.69 -36.03
CA GLU A 130 -7.31 17.00 -35.54
C GLU A 130 -7.40 16.90 -34.02
N ILE A 131 -8.15 17.81 -33.41
CA ILE A 131 -8.42 17.85 -31.97
C ILE A 131 -9.91 17.60 -31.77
N LEU A 132 -10.25 16.47 -31.17
CA LEU A 132 -11.61 16.04 -30.93
C LEU A 132 -12.15 16.65 -29.63
N GLY A 133 -13.23 17.43 -29.76
CA GLY A 133 -13.95 18.07 -28.65
C GLY A 133 -15.45 17.80 -28.69
N LYS A 134 -16.24 18.68 -28.09
CA LYS A 134 -17.71 18.57 -27.96
C LYS A 134 -18.39 18.30 -29.29
N GLY A 135 -19.26 17.30 -29.26
CA GLY A 135 -19.97 16.81 -30.45
C GLY A 135 -19.14 15.90 -31.34
N GLN A 136 -17.95 15.47 -30.91
CA GLN A 136 -17.13 14.42 -31.55
C GLN A 136 -16.99 13.21 -30.62
N GLN A 137 -16.56 12.09 -31.21
CA GLN A 137 -16.19 10.88 -30.52
C GLN A 137 -14.96 10.26 -31.19
N PHE A 138 -14.19 9.47 -30.45
CA PHE A 138 -13.27 8.49 -31.03
C PHE A 138 -13.67 7.07 -30.65
N VAL A 139 -13.24 6.09 -31.44
CA VAL A 139 -13.49 4.67 -31.16
C VAL A 139 -12.42 4.17 -30.19
N ALA A 140 -12.75 3.83 -28.95
CA ALA A 140 -11.78 3.32 -28.00
C ALA A 140 -11.47 1.84 -28.22
N TYR A 141 -12.50 1.03 -28.49
CA TYR A 141 -12.36 -0.43 -28.65
C TYR A 141 -13.29 -0.94 -29.74
N HIS A 142 -12.75 -1.39 -30.88
CA HIS A 142 -13.49 -2.07 -31.95
C HIS A 142 -12.53 -2.70 -32.98
N ILE A 143 -13.08 -3.32 -34.02
CA ILE A 143 -12.33 -3.67 -35.24
C ILE A 143 -12.30 -2.44 -36.17
N HIS A 144 -11.10 -2.04 -36.59
CA HIS A 144 -10.90 -0.94 -37.53
C HIS A 144 -11.36 -1.38 -38.94
N PRO A 145 -12.29 -0.65 -39.60
CA PRO A 145 -12.95 -1.13 -40.81
C PRO A 145 -12.05 -1.24 -42.03
N ASP A 146 -10.98 -0.43 -42.10
CA ASP A 146 -10.10 -0.43 -43.28
C ASP A 146 -8.96 -1.45 -43.16
N THR A 147 -8.58 -1.84 -41.93
CA THR A 147 -7.47 -2.78 -41.67
C THR A 147 -7.97 -4.17 -41.32
N GLY A 148 -9.19 -4.31 -40.79
CA GLY A 148 -9.72 -5.58 -40.30
C GLY A 148 -9.18 -5.99 -38.93
N GLU A 149 -8.27 -5.22 -38.36
CA GLU A 149 -7.59 -5.49 -37.09
C GLU A 149 -8.22 -4.70 -35.94
N PRO A 150 -8.12 -5.17 -34.68
CA PRO A 150 -8.58 -4.43 -33.52
C PRO A 150 -7.80 -3.13 -33.32
N TYR A 151 -8.48 -2.10 -32.78
CA TYR A 151 -7.79 -0.96 -32.20
C TYR A 151 -6.96 -1.41 -30.99
N GLU A 152 -5.72 -0.94 -30.91
CA GLU A 152 -4.75 -1.32 -29.89
C GLU A 152 -4.27 -0.08 -29.13
N TRP A 153 -4.19 -0.20 -27.80
CA TRP A 153 -3.54 0.77 -26.94
C TRP A 153 -2.08 0.37 -26.78
N VAL A 154 -1.16 1.21 -27.26
CA VAL A 154 0.28 0.93 -27.34
C VAL A 154 1.08 1.65 -26.26
N ASP A 155 0.39 2.39 -25.40
CA ASP A 155 0.96 3.09 -24.26
C ASP A 155 1.37 2.14 -23.12
N PHE A 156 2.25 2.63 -22.25
CA PHE A 156 2.70 1.91 -21.06
C PHE A 156 1.60 1.70 -20.01
N PHE A 157 0.54 2.51 -20.03
CA PHE A 157 -0.50 2.49 -18.98
C PHE A 157 -1.52 1.37 -19.16
N GLY A 158 -1.66 0.82 -20.38
CA GLY A 158 -2.68 -0.18 -20.69
C GLY A 158 -4.01 0.42 -21.17
N GLY A 159 -3.98 1.64 -21.73
CA GLY A 159 -5.14 2.30 -22.31
C GLY A 159 -6.17 2.81 -21.28
N LEU A 160 -7.39 3.09 -21.77
CA LEU A 160 -8.43 3.78 -20.96
C LEU A 160 -9.07 2.89 -19.87
N GLU A 161 -8.84 1.58 -19.89
CA GLU A 161 -9.23 0.67 -18.82
C GLU A 161 -8.41 0.87 -17.54
N ALA A 162 -7.15 1.30 -17.68
CA ALA A 162 -6.22 1.49 -16.58
C ALA A 162 -6.06 2.96 -16.17
N MET A 163 -6.48 3.92 -17.01
CA MET A 163 -6.40 5.35 -16.73
C MET A 163 -7.78 5.97 -16.52
N ARG A 164 -8.03 6.63 -15.38
CA ARG A 164 -9.28 7.36 -15.16
C ARG A 164 -9.33 8.61 -16.02
N ALA A 165 -10.51 9.00 -16.50
CA ALA A 165 -10.70 10.23 -17.26
C ALA A 165 -10.23 11.47 -16.49
N GLY A 166 -10.29 11.41 -15.16
CA GLY A 166 -9.79 12.46 -14.26
C GLY A 166 -8.28 12.51 -14.07
N ASP A 167 -7.55 11.49 -14.50
CA ASP A 167 -6.09 11.38 -14.36
C ASP A 167 -5.37 11.67 -15.69
N LEU A 168 -6.12 11.78 -16.81
CA LEU A 168 -5.59 12.25 -18.08
C LEU A 168 -4.97 13.66 -17.93
N PRO A 169 -3.79 13.91 -18.56
CA PRO A 169 -3.18 15.24 -18.55
C PRO A 169 -4.15 16.28 -19.09
N VAL A 170 -4.17 17.45 -18.45
CA VAL A 170 -5.02 18.57 -18.86
C VAL A 170 -4.31 19.35 -19.96
N ILE A 171 -5.00 19.56 -21.08
CA ILE A 171 -4.53 20.44 -22.16
C ILE A 171 -5.37 21.71 -22.24
N THR A 172 -4.68 22.84 -22.47
CA THR A 172 -5.26 24.19 -22.59
C THR A 172 -5.49 24.57 -24.06
N GLU A 173 -6.30 25.60 -24.33
CA GLU A 173 -6.50 26.09 -25.72
C GLU A 173 -5.19 26.60 -26.34
N ALA A 174 -4.34 27.23 -25.53
CA ALA A 174 -3.02 27.72 -25.95
C ALA A 174 -2.08 26.58 -26.35
N GLN A 175 -2.05 25.50 -25.57
CA GLN A 175 -1.26 24.30 -25.90
C GLN A 175 -1.78 23.60 -27.16
N VAL A 176 -3.09 23.62 -27.40
CA VAL A 176 -3.66 23.09 -28.64
C VAL A 176 -3.25 23.94 -29.85
N GLU A 177 -3.27 25.26 -29.73
CA GLU A 177 -2.80 26.16 -30.79
C GLU A 177 -1.31 25.91 -31.11
N GLU A 178 -0.48 25.77 -30.08
CA GLU A 178 0.93 25.43 -30.21
C GLU A 178 1.11 24.06 -30.89
N ALA A 179 0.37 23.04 -30.47
CA ALA A 179 0.42 21.70 -31.06
C ALA A 179 0.10 21.71 -32.57
N LEU A 180 -0.91 22.49 -32.98
CA LEU A 180 -1.23 22.67 -34.39
C LEU A 180 -0.06 23.32 -35.15
N GLN A 181 0.52 24.38 -34.61
CA GLN A 181 1.65 25.08 -35.25
C GLN A 181 2.90 24.19 -35.36
N VAL A 182 3.21 23.44 -34.31
CA VAL A 182 4.36 22.53 -34.28
C VAL A 182 4.18 21.39 -35.29
N PHE A 183 2.98 20.80 -35.38
CA PHE A 183 2.71 19.77 -36.37
C PHE A 183 2.89 20.30 -37.80
N GLU A 184 2.40 21.51 -38.09
CA GLU A 184 2.54 22.14 -39.40
C GLU A 184 4.01 22.39 -39.77
N ALA A 185 4.80 22.92 -38.84
CA ALA A 185 6.24 23.08 -39.02
C ALA A 185 6.94 21.74 -39.28
N MET A 186 6.63 20.69 -38.49
CA MET A 186 7.22 19.36 -38.70
C MET A 186 6.80 18.74 -40.04
N ALA A 187 5.58 18.98 -40.51
CA ALA A 187 5.10 18.52 -41.81
C ALA A 187 5.84 19.21 -42.97
N GLU A 188 6.06 20.52 -42.89
CA GLU A 188 6.86 21.27 -43.87
C GLU A 188 8.32 20.79 -43.89
N GLU A 189 8.93 20.57 -42.73
CA GLU A 189 10.28 20.00 -42.60
C GLU A 189 10.38 18.59 -43.20
N ALA A 190 9.32 17.79 -43.09
CA ALA A 190 9.23 16.47 -43.71
C ALA A 190 9.05 16.53 -45.24
N GLY A 191 8.97 17.72 -45.83
CA GLY A 191 8.81 17.92 -47.26
C GLY A 191 7.37 17.76 -47.76
N LEU A 192 6.38 17.76 -46.86
CA LEU A 192 4.97 17.73 -47.23
C LEU A 192 4.51 19.11 -47.71
N VAL A 193 3.64 19.14 -48.71
CA VAL A 193 3.17 20.38 -49.33
C VAL A 193 1.81 20.77 -48.76
N ARG A 194 1.70 21.99 -48.21
CA ARG A 194 0.42 22.50 -47.72
C ARG A 194 -0.58 22.65 -48.87
N VAL A 195 -1.79 22.10 -48.68
CA VAL A 195 -2.87 22.16 -49.68
C VAL A 195 -3.39 23.60 -49.79
N SER A 196 -3.41 24.14 -51.01
CA SER A 196 -3.80 25.53 -51.26
C SER A 196 -5.22 25.85 -50.75
N GLY A 197 -5.35 26.89 -49.92
CA GLY A 197 -6.63 27.32 -49.36
C GLY A 197 -7.05 26.61 -48.06
N SER A 198 -6.26 25.65 -47.57
CA SER A 198 -6.47 25.05 -46.26
C SER A 198 -6.11 26.04 -45.15
N LYS A 199 -7.02 26.24 -44.18
CA LYS A 199 -6.83 27.12 -43.02
C LYS A 199 -7.07 26.35 -41.74
N ASN A 200 -6.36 26.75 -40.69
CA ASN A 200 -6.54 26.23 -39.35
C ASN A 200 -7.87 26.76 -38.80
N LYS A 201 -8.60 25.91 -38.08
CA LYS A 201 -9.86 26.29 -37.44
C LYS A 201 -9.76 26.01 -35.96
N ALA A 202 -9.59 27.06 -35.16
CA ALA A 202 -9.67 26.99 -33.71
C ALA A 202 -11.13 26.75 -33.28
N GLY A 203 -11.34 25.85 -32.33
CA GLY A 203 -12.66 25.53 -31.78
C GLY A 203 -13.02 26.45 -30.64
N GLY A 204 -14.05 27.29 -30.79
CA GLY A 204 -14.60 28.05 -29.66
C GLY A 204 -15.53 27.20 -28.79
N MET A 205 -15.72 27.62 -27.52
CA MET A 205 -16.74 27.07 -26.61
C MET A 205 -18.13 27.12 -27.27
N THR A 206 -18.81 25.98 -27.38
CA THR A 206 -20.12 25.89 -28.06
C THR A 206 -21.27 26.16 -27.10
N SER A 207 -21.93 27.31 -27.27
CA SER A 207 -23.13 27.73 -26.54
C SER A 207 -24.40 27.15 -27.17
N ALA A 208 -25.09 26.26 -26.44
CA ALA A 208 -26.56 26.08 -26.39
C ALA A 208 -26.93 24.72 -25.74
N PRO A 209 -27.78 24.69 -24.70
CA PRO A 209 -28.51 23.48 -24.28
C PRO A 209 -29.83 23.34 -25.05
N ILE A 210 -30.24 22.11 -25.37
CA ILE A 210 -31.53 21.77 -25.99
C ILE A 210 -32.49 21.24 -24.90
N ASP A 211 -33.69 21.81 -24.89
CA ASP A 211 -34.87 21.53 -24.05
C ASP A 211 -35.50 20.14 -24.25
N ASP A 212 -35.88 19.43 -23.18
CA ASP A 212 -37.03 18.50 -23.18
C ASP A 212 -37.74 18.45 -21.79
N PRO A 213 -39.05 18.80 -21.66
CA PRO A 213 -39.71 19.10 -20.38
C PRO A 213 -40.43 17.96 -19.61
N LEU A 214 -40.07 16.68 -19.76
CA LEU A 214 -40.90 15.56 -19.27
C LEU A 214 -40.32 14.63 -18.17
N MET A 215 -39.18 14.95 -17.52
CA MET A 215 -38.49 14.02 -16.60
C MET A 215 -38.01 14.64 -15.27
N ALA A 216 -38.85 15.39 -14.54
CA ALA A 216 -38.43 16.05 -13.29
C ALA A 216 -39.02 15.42 -12.01
N PHE A 217 -38.43 14.32 -11.54
CA PHE A 217 -38.43 13.95 -10.12
C PHE A 217 -37.08 13.32 -9.76
N GLU A 218 -36.27 14.01 -8.97
CA GLU A 218 -35.00 13.50 -8.45
C GLU A 218 -35.12 13.27 -6.93
N PRO A 219 -34.77 12.09 -6.40
CA PRO A 219 -34.82 11.85 -4.95
C PRO A 219 -33.70 12.62 -4.20
N PRO A 220 -33.92 12.99 -2.92
CA PRO A 220 -32.90 13.54 -2.03
C PRO A 220 -31.63 12.67 -1.95
N VAL A 221 -30.50 13.29 -1.62
CA VAL A 221 -29.18 12.65 -1.59
C VAL A 221 -28.92 11.89 -0.27
N GLY A 222 -29.63 12.26 0.79
CA GLY A 222 -29.50 11.70 2.14
C GLY A 222 -28.43 12.35 3.01
N ILE A 223 -28.03 13.61 2.77
CA ILE A 223 -27.07 14.31 3.65
C ILE A 223 -27.74 14.79 4.94
N ASP A 224 -27.00 14.85 6.04
CA ASP A 224 -27.50 15.42 7.30
C ASP A 224 -27.31 16.95 7.38
N LEU A 225 -27.99 17.59 8.33
CA LEU A 225 -27.92 19.04 8.53
C LEU A 225 -26.51 19.54 8.91
N SER A 226 -25.68 18.69 9.53
CA SER A 226 -24.31 19.05 9.90
C SER A 226 -23.41 19.14 8.66
N GLU A 227 -23.63 18.26 7.69
CA GLU A 227 -22.93 18.25 6.42
C GLU A 227 -23.42 19.38 5.52
N ALA A 228 -24.73 19.60 5.45
CA ALA A 228 -25.31 20.73 4.73
C ALA A 228 -24.75 22.07 5.25
N ARG A 229 -24.67 22.24 6.58
CA ARG A 229 -24.08 23.42 7.23
C ARG A 229 -22.61 23.65 6.83
N ARG A 230 -21.81 22.57 6.79
CA ARG A 230 -20.41 22.65 6.37
C ARG A 230 -20.26 23.05 4.91
N LEU A 231 -21.10 22.53 4.02
CA LEU A 231 -21.04 22.81 2.59
C LEU A 231 -21.43 24.27 2.29
N VAL A 232 -22.51 24.74 2.90
CA VAL A 232 -23.05 26.08 2.71
C VAL A 232 -22.04 27.16 3.14
N ALA A 233 -21.21 26.89 4.15
CA ALA A 233 -20.15 27.82 4.59
C ALA A 233 -19.08 28.11 3.52
N TYR A 234 -18.95 27.28 2.48
CA TYR A 234 -18.03 27.49 1.36
C TYR A 234 -18.72 28.02 0.10
N VAL A 235 -20.00 28.39 0.19
CA VAL A 235 -20.80 28.94 -0.91
C VAL A 235 -21.01 30.42 -0.68
N ASP A 236 -20.86 31.21 -1.74
CA ASP A 236 -21.13 32.64 -1.73
C ASP A 236 -22.63 32.91 -1.53
N ASN A 237 -22.96 33.83 -0.62
CA ASN A 237 -24.34 34.25 -0.32
C ASN A 237 -24.69 35.64 -0.87
N GLU A 238 -23.74 36.35 -1.48
CA GLU A 238 -23.98 37.68 -2.04
C GLU A 238 -24.71 37.62 -3.40
N ASP A 239 -24.45 36.57 -4.19
CA ASP A 239 -25.15 36.32 -5.46
C ASP A 239 -26.55 35.73 -5.24
N TYR A 240 -27.58 36.45 -5.72
CA TYR A 240 -28.98 36.10 -5.51
C TYR A 240 -29.37 34.73 -6.09
N ASP A 241 -28.82 34.35 -7.25
CA ASP A 241 -29.12 33.05 -7.87
C ASP A 241 -28.51 31.89 -7.07
N THR A 242 -27.29 32.08 -6.58
CA THR A 242 -26.59 31.14 -5.69
C THR A 242 -27.32 31.02 -4.35
N TRP A 243 -27.69 32.15 -3.73
CA TRP A 243 -28.49 32.21 -2.51
C TRP A 243 -29.81 31.44 -2.63
N LEU A 244 -30.55 31.66 -3.73
CA LEU A 244 -31.82 31.00 -4.00
C LEU A 244 -31.64 29.49 -4.22
N LYS A 245 -30.57 29.08 -4.92
CA LYS A 245 -30.24 27.68 -5.17
C LYS A 245 -29.86 26.92 -3.90
N VAL A 246 -29.14 27.55 -2.97
CA VAL A 246 -28.88 26.97 -1.63
C VAL A 246 -30.21 26.72 -0.90
N GLY A 247 -31.11 27.70 -0.90
CA GLY A 247 -32.45 27.55 -0.31
C GLY A 247 -33.25 26.41 -0.93
N MET A 248 -33.29 26.33 -2.27
CA MET A 248 -33.95 25.24 -3.00
C MET A 248 -33.33 23.87 -2.71
N SER A 249 -31.99 23.79 -2.66
CA SER A 249 -31.27 22.55 -2.33
C SER A 249 -31.61 22.05 -0.93
N LEU A 250 -31.58 22.93 0.07
CA LEU A 250 -31.92 22.59 1.46
C LEU A 250 -33.40 22.21 1.60
N HIS A 251 -34.30 22.97 0.95
CA HIS A 251 -35.72 22.67 0.96
C HIS A 251 -36.01 21.31 0.29
N HIS A 252 -35.37 21.01 -0.83
CA HIS A 252 -35.54 19.73 -1.52
C HIS A 252 -35.01 18.55 -0.70
N GLU A 253 -33.84 18.71 -0.08
CA GLU A 253 -33.15 17.64 0.65
C GLU A 253 -33.83 17.28 1.96
N PHE A 254 -34.30 18.28 2.69
CA PHE A 254 -34.89 18.14 4.02
C PHE A 254 -36.40 18.37 4.02
N ASP A 255 -37.06 18.17 2.88
CA ASP A 255 -38.51 18.24 2.70
C ASP A 255 -39.15 19.51 3.30
N GLY A 256 -38.50 20.66 3.09
CA GLY A 256 -38.97 21.96 3.58
C GLY A 256 -38.94 22.13 5.11
N SER A 257 -38.21 21.29 5.85
CA SER A 257 -38.17 21.33 7.32
C SER A 257 -37.75 22.68 7.91
N VAL A 258 -38.30 23.00 9.08
CA VAL A 258 -37.97 24.24 9.83
C VAL A 258 -36.47 24.30 10.18
N ALA A 259 -35.84 23.17 10.48
CA ALA A 259 -34.41 23.14 10.81
C ALA A 259 -33.51 23.46 9.60
N ALA A 260 -33.94 23.11 8.38
CA ALA A 260 -33.23 23.49 7.16
C ALA A 260 -33.46 24.97 6.79
N LEU A 261 -34.66 25.49 7.08
CA LEU A 261 -34.96 26.92 6.99
C LEU A 261 -34.09 27.73 7.96
N ASP A 262 -33.95 27.30 9.20
CA ASP A 262 -33.07 27.94 10.20
C ASP A 262 -31.61 27.96 9.74
N LEU A 263 -31.12 26.87 9.12
CA LEU A 263 -29.79 26.82 8.53
C LEU A 263 -29.63 27.82 7.37
N TRP A 264 -30.64 27.92 6.51
CA TRP A 264 -30.60 28.87 5.39
C TRP A 264 -30.63 30.31 5.90
N ASP A 265 -31.43 30.62 6.92
CA ASP A 265 -31.49 31.93 7.58
C ASP A 265 -30.15 32.31 8.22
N GLU A 266 -29.56 31.40 9.01
CA GLU A 266 -28.26 31.62 9.65
C GLU A 266 -27.17 31.97 8.64
N TRP A 267 -27.04 31.20 7.56
CA TRP A 267 -26.07 31.48 6.52
C TRP A 267 -26.40 32.75 5.72
N SER A 268 -27.68 33.01 5.44
CA SER A 268 -28.11 34.20 4.70
C SER A 268 -27.82 35.47 5.48
N SER A 269 -27.94 35.44 6.81
CA SER A 269 -27.75 36.59 7.69
C SER A 269 -26.32 37.15 7.70
N THR A 270 -25.35 36.41 7.17
CA THR A 270 -23.96 36.88 7.05
C THR A 270 -23.70 37.70 5.78
N ALA A 271 -24.62 37.68 4.81
CA ALA A 271 -24.51 38.46 3.59
C ALA A 271 -24.73 39.95 3.87
N SER A 272 -23.96 40.82 3.20
CA SER A 272 -24.06 42.28 3.38
C SER A 272 -25.42 42.84 2.93
N ASN A 273 -26.13 42.13 2.06
CA ASN A 273 -27.42 42.50 1.47
C ASN A 273 -28.63 41.77 2.08
N TYR A 274 -28.48 41.09 3.22
CA TYR A 274 -29.57 40.38 3.89
C TYR A 274 -30.69 41.33 4.34
N ALA A 275 -31.94 41.02 3.96
CA ALA A 275 -33.11 41.87 4.23
C ALA A 275 -33.78 41.56 5.57
N SER A 276 -34.43 40.40 5.69
CA SER A 276 -35.11 39.95 6.91
C SER A 276 -35.49 38.46 6.83
N ARG A 277 -35.72 37.82 7.99
CA ARG A 277 -36.20 36.43 8.06
C ARG A 277 -37.61 36.27 7.46
N GLU A 278 -38.47 37.28 7.60
CA GLU A 278 -39.83 37.25 7.05
C GLU A 278 -39.83 37.16 5.51
N ASP A 279 -38.86 37.81 4.85
CA ASP A 279 -38.71 37.73 3.40
C ASP A 279 -38.18 36.36 2.95
N LEU A 280 -37.30 35.76 3.75
CA LEU A 280 -36.74 34.43 3.51
C LEU A 280 -37.80 33.32 3.68
N GLU A 281 -38.66 33.42 4.70
CA GLU A 281 -39.81 32.52 4.92
C GLU A 281 -40.79 32.54 3.74
N LYS A 282 -41.13 33.74 3.22
CA LYS A 282 -41.97 33.88 2.00
C LYS A 282 -41.36 33.18 0.79
N ARG A 283 -40.02 33.19 0.65
CA ARG A 283 -39.32 32.48 -0.42
C ARG A 283 -39.30 30.98 -0.19
N TRP A 284 -39.07 30.54 1.04
CA TRP A 284 -39.10 29.13 1.44
C TRP A 284 -40.45 28.49 1.12
N GLU A 285 -41.56 29.14 1.48
CA GLU A 285 -42.93 28.67 1.19
C GLU A 285 -43.26 28.61 -0.32
N SER A 286 -42.50 29.32 -1.16
CA SER A 286 -42.66 29.31 -2.61
C SER A 286 -41.98 28.12 -3.29
N PHE A 287 -41.08 27.43 -2.59
CA PHE A 287 -40.41 26.23 -3.10
C PHE A 287 -41.37 25.03 -3.12
N GLY A 288 -41.15 24.06 -4.02
CA GLY A 288 -41.97 22.84 -4.12
C GLY A 288 -43.31 22.97 -4.85
N ARG A 289 -43.72 24.16 -5.30
CA ARG A 289 -44.94 24.36 -6.11
C ARG A 289 -44.61 24.28 -7.61
N SER A 290 -44.47 23.06 -8.13
CA SER A 290 -44.32 22.74 -9.57
C SER A 290 -43.22 23.54 -10.32
N GLY A 291 -41.97 23.08 -10.22
CA GLY A 291 -40.81 23.65 -10.92
C GLY A 291 -40.12 22.66 -11.87
N ARG A 292 -39.62 23.15 -13.01
CA ARG A 292 -39.18 22.38 -14.19
C ARG A 292 -37.81 21.70 -14.12
N ASN A 293 -37.12 21.73 -12.98
CA ASN A 293 -35.88 21.01 -12.64
C ASN A 293 -35.52 21.42 -11.20
N PRO A 294 -35.75 20.59 -10.16
CA PRO A 294 -35.43 21.01 -8.80
C PRO A 294 -33.91 21.17 -8.64
N THR A 295 -33.47 22.28 -8.06
CA THR A 295 -32.07 22.39 -7.60
C THR A 295 -31.96 21.51 -6.35
N THR A 296 -31.28 20.36 -6.46
CA THR A 296 -31.18 19.36 -5.38
C THR A 296 -29.91 19.56 -4.55
N ALA A 297 -29.75 18.85 -3.42
CA ALA A 297 -28.51 18.88 -2.64
C ALA A 297 -27.26 18.45 -3.42
N ARG A 298 -27.39 17.81 -4.59
CA ARG A 298 -26.26 17.54 -5.49
C ARG A 298 -25.58 18.81 -5.98
N TRP A 299 -26.36 19.88 -6.22
CA TRP A 299 -25.80 21.18 -6.59
C TRP A 299 -25.04 21.79 -5.42
N LEU A 300 -25.61 21.77 -4.20
CA LEU A 300 -24.95 22.25 -2.99
C LEU A 300 -23.66 21.45 -2.70
N LEU A 301 -23.68 20.13 -2.86
CA LEU A 301 -22.50 19.28 -2.78
C LEU A 301 -21.45 19.65 -3.84
N LYS A 302 -21.86 19.93 -5.08
CA LYS A 302 -20.96 20.32 -6.15
C LYS A 302 -20.30 21.67 -5.84
N VAL A 303 -21.08 22.70 -5.52
CA VAL A 303 -20.60 24.06 -5.32
C VAL A 303 -19.86 24.20 -3.99
N GLY A 304 -20.37 23.64 -2.89
CA GLY A 304 -19.69 23.67 -1.59
C GLY A 304 -18.36 22.92 -1.60
N ASN A 305 -18.28 21.76 -2.25
CA ASN A 305 -16.99 21.06 -2.41
C ASN A 305 -16.05 21.77 -3.38
N GLN A 306 -16.57 22.45 -4.41
CA GLN A 306 -15.77 23.26 -5.32
C GLN A 306 -15.19 24.47 -4.59
N GLY A 307 -16.00 25.23 -3.84
CA GLY A 307 -15.55 26.35 -3.01
C GLY A 307 -14.51 25.92 -1.97
N LYS A 308 -14.71 24.75 -1.34
CA LYS A 308 -13.70 24.14 -0.47
C LYS A 308 -12.38 23.85 -1.19
N ARG A 309 -12.44 23.30 -2.41
CA ARG A 309 -11.24 23.02 -3.23
C ARG A 309 -10.55 24.30 -3.66
N ASP A 310 -11.31 25.33 -4.02
CA ASP A 310 -10.78 26.61 -4.48
C ASP A 310 -10.13 27.39 -3.33
N ALA A 311 -10.70 27.35 -2.12
CA ALA A 311 -10.08 27.88 -0.91
C ALA A 311 -8.72 27.20 -0.62
N VAL A 312 -8.67 25.86 -0.72
CA VAL A 312 -7.42 25.09 -0.56
C VAL A 312 -6.41 25.39 -1.68
N LYS A 313 -6.86 25.60 -2.93
CA LYS A 313 -5.98 25.98 -4.05
C LYS A 313 -5.42 27.39 -3.89
N ALA A 314 -6.23 28.34 -3.41
CA ALA A 314 -5.80 29.71 -3.16
C ALA A 314 -4.71 29.76 -2.08
N GLU A 315 -4.92 29.05 -0.97
CA GLU A 315 -3.94 28.92 0.13
C GLU A 315 -2.61 28.30 -0.36
N LYS A 316 -2.69 27.24 -1.17
CA LYS A 316 -1.50 26.60 -1.78
C LYS A 316 -0.76 27.51 -2.75
N ARG A 317 -1.48 28.34 -3.51
CA ARG A 317 -0.88 29.29 -4.46
C ARG A 317 -0.13 30.40 -3.72
N THR A 318 -0.71 30.94 -2.65
CA THR A 318 -0.04 31.94 -1.80
C THR A 318 1.23 31.37 -1.17
N ALA A 319 1.18 30.16 -0.61
CA ALA A 319 2.37 29.51 -0.03
C ALA A 319 3.49 29.30 -1.07
N LEU A 320 3.14 29.03 -2.32
CA LEU A 320 4.11 28.86 -3.41
C LEU A 320 4.76 30.19 -3.81
N ASP A 321 3.97 31.26 -3.91
CA ASP A 321 4.47 32.60 -4.26
C ASP A 321 5.40 33.14 -3.16
N ASP A 322 5.07 32.88 -1.88
CA ASP A 322 5.93 33.21 -0.73
C ASP A 322 7.25 32.43 -0.77
N ALA A 323 7.22 31.13 -1.08
CA ALA A 323 8.43 30.32 -1.22
C ALA A 323 9.34 30.85 -2.34
N LYS A 324 8.78 31.26 -3.50
CA LYS A 324 9.55 31.88 -4.58
C LYS A 324 10.20 33.18 -4.13
N ALA A 325 9.46 34.03 -3.41
CA ALA A 325 9.97 35.30 -2.90
C ALA A 325 11.13 35.08 -1.90
N GLN A 326 11.01 34.10 -1.00
CA GLN A 326 12.07 33.75 -0.04
C GLN A 326 13.34 33.23 -0.72
N ILE A 327 13.20 32.38 -1.75
CA ILE A 327 14.35 31.89 -2.54
C ILE A 327 15.09 33.07 -3.16
N LEU A 328 14.38 33.98 -3.83
CA LEU A 328 14.99 35.12 -4.53
C LEU A 328 15.61 36.13 -3.57
N ALA A 329 15.01 36.33 -2.39
CA ALA A 329 15.49 37.26 -1.37
C ALA A 329 16.62 36.70 -0.50
N CYS A 330 16.90 35.40 -0.55
CA CYS A 330 17.92 34.77 0.29
C CYS A 330 19.33 35.25 -0.12
N GLU A 331 20.11 35.73 0.85
CA GLU A 331 21.48 36.23 0.67
C GLU A 331 22.56 35.24 1.14
N ASP A 332 22.19 34.24 1.94
CA ASP A 332 23.12 33.25 2.47
C ASP A 332 22.91 31.88 1.79
N SER A 333 23.99 31.36 1.20
CA SER A 333 23.94 30.11 0.43
C SER A 333 23.63 28.86 1.27
N ILE A 334 23.91 28.88 2.58
CA ILE A 334 23.67 27.78 3.52
C ILE A 334 22.20 27.81 3.97
N ASP A 335 21.67 28.99 4.28
CA ASP A 335 20.25 29.15 4.61
C ASP A 335 19.37 28.82 3.40
N LEU A 336 19.81 29.17 2.19
CA LEU A 336 19.13 28.87 0.94
C LEU A 336 18.88 27.36 0.75
N VAL A 337 19.89 26.53 1.06
CA VAL A 337 19.86 25.07 0.81
C VAL A 337 19.41 24.25 2.02
N ASN A 338 19.30 24.87 3.19
CA ASN A 338 18.81 24.19 4.39
C ASN A 338 17.37 24.60 4.69
N GLU A 339 17.18 25.85 5.11
CA GLU A 339 15.88 26.29 5.62
C GLU A 339 14.94 26.72 4.50
N VAL A 340 15.43 27.51 3.53
CA VAL A 340 14.60 28.01 2.43
C VAL A 340 14.23 26.88 1.47
N ALA A 341 15.15 25.96 1.16
CA ALA A 341 14.86 24.78 0.36
C ALA A 341 13.82 23.87 1.02
N ARG A 342 13.93 23.62 2.34
CA ARG A 342 12.95 22.84 3.10
C ARG A 342 11.56 23.49 3.05
N GLN A 343 11.47 24.79 3.36
CA GLN A 343 10.21 25.54 3.32
C GLN A 343 9.59 25.54 1.91
N ALA A 344 10.41 25.69 0.87
CA ALA A 344 9.97 25.58 -0.53
C ALA A 344 9.45 24.18 -0.86
N GLY A 345 10.08 23.13 -0.34
CA GLY A 345 9.61 21.76 -0.48
C GLY A 345 8.33 21.45 0.28
N GLU A 346 8.11 22.08 1.44
CA GLU A 346 6.85 21.99 2.19
C GLU A 346 5.72 22.68 1.44
N ALA A 347 5.97 23.90 0.91
CA ALA A 347 5.01 24.65 0.12
C ALA A 347 4.60 23.91 -1.17
N ALA A 348 5.53 23.22 -1.82
CA ALA A 348 5.25 22.46 -3.04
C ALA A 348 4.45 21.17 -2.81
N GLY A 349 4.46 20.59 -1.59
CA GLY A 349 3.80 19.31 -1.32
C GLY A 349 4.18 18.20 -2.32
N THR A 350 3.31 17.24 -2.60
CA THR A 350 3.66 16.14 -3.54
C THR A 350 3.71 16.52 -5.03
N ASP A 351 3.59 17.81 -5.38
CA ASP A 351 3.57 18.27 -6.77
C ASP A 351 4.98 18.30 -7.37
N LEU A 352 5.24 17.35 -8.27
CA LEU A 352 6.54 17.14 -8.91
C LEU A 352 6.95 18.31 -9.82
N ALA A 353 6.00 18.97 -10.48
CA ALA A 353 6.29 20.08 -11.38
C ALA A 353 6.69 21.33 -10.59
N LEU A 354 5.97 21.62 -9.51
CA LEU A 354 6.28 22.71 -8.59
C LEU A 354 7.60 22.48 -7.85
N ARG A 355 7.85 21.25 -7.40
CA ARG A 355 9.15 20.89 -6.80
C ARG A 355 10.29 21.08 -7.79
N ALA A 356 10.10 20.77 -9.07
CA ALA A 356 11.10 20.99 -10.10
C ALA A 356 11.35 22.48 -10.38
N GLU A 357 10.29 23.29 -10.42
CA GLU A 357 10.39 24.74 -10.60
C GLU A 357 11.19 25.39 -9.45
N LEU A 358 10.78 25.14 -8.21
CA LEU A 358 11.45 25.69 -7.03
C LEU A 358 12.89 25.16 -6.89
N ALA A 359 13.14 23.89 -7.22
CA ALA A 359 14.50 23.36 -7.27
C ALA A 359 15.36 24.08 -8.32
N GLY A 360 14.79 24.43 -9.47
CA GLY A 360 15.44 25.25 -10.49
C GLY A 360 15.84 26.62 -9.95
N LEU A 361 14.93 27.30 -9.25
CA LEU A 361 15.17 28.60 -8.63
C LEU A 361 16.25 28.55 -7.54
N ILE A 362 16.20 27.54 -6.66
CA ILE A 362 17.21 27.34 -5.61
C ILE A 362 18.59 27.14 -6.23
N ARG A 363 18.70 26.33 -7.29
CA ARG A 363 19.98 26.11 -8.00
C ARG A 363 20.50 27.36 -8.67
N ALA A 364 19.61 28.13 -9.31
CA ALA A 364 19.98 29.40 -9.94
C ALA A 364 20.50 30.38 -8.89
N ARG A 365 19.78 30.55 -7.78
CA ARG A 365 20.18 31.43 -6.68
C ARG A 365 21.46 30.98 -5.99
N PHE A 366 21.63 29.68 -5.76
CA PHE A 366 22.86 29.15 -5.16
C PHE A 366 24.08 29.40 -6.04
N LYS A 367 23.92 29.28 -7.36
CA LYS A 367 24.98 29.60 -8.31
C LYS A 367 25.32 31.09 -8.30
N GLU A 368 24.33 31.97 -8.19
CA GLU A 368 24.56 33.42 -8.03
C GLU A 368 25.34 33.75 -6.74
N LEU A 369 25.04 33.06 -5.63
CA LEU A 369 25.67 33.32 -4.33
C LEU A 369 27.08 32.75 -4.18
N THR A 370 27.39 31.63 -4.86
CA THR A 370 28.62 30.84 -4.61
C THR A 370 29.54 30.68 -5.81
N ASP A 371 29.09 31.07 -7.02
CA ASP A 371 29.73 30.78 -8.31
C ASP A 371 29.95 29.26 -8.57
N THR A 372 29.27 28.40 -7.81
CA THR A 372 29.32 26.94 -7.96
C THR A 372 27.94 26.36 -8.22
N SER A 373 27.89 25.24 -8.95
CA SER A 373 26.62 24.62 -9.33
C SER A 373 26.22 23.55 -8.32
N LEU A 374 25.01 23.66 -7.76
CA LEU A 374 24.45 22.66 -6.87
C LEU A 374 23.81 21.52 -7.69
N PRO A 375 24.14 20.24 -7.42
CA PRO A 375 23.52 19.10 -8.08
C PRO A 375 22.00 19.07 -7.85
N VAL A 376 21.24 18.67 -8.86
CA VAL A 376 19.77 18.57 -8.77
C VAL A 376 19.34 17.59 -7.68
N ALA A 377 20.10 16.51 -7.47
CA ALA A 377 19.84 15.53 -6.43
C ALA A 377 19.93 16.14 -5.03
N ASP A 378 20.89 17.03 -4.79
CA ASP A 378 21.09 17.66 -3.47
C ASP A 378 20.00 18.68 -3.16
N VAL A 379 19.54 19.43 -4.17
CA VAL A 379 18.40 20.35 -4.00
C VAL A 379 17.10 19.59 -3.75
N ARG A 380 16.88 18.49 -4.47
CA ARG A 380 15.71 17.62 -4.24
C ARG A 380 15.73 17.00 -2.86
N ALA A 381 16.90 16.57 -2.38
CA ALA A 381 17.06 16.06 -1.02
C ALA A 381 16.74 17.15 0.00
N ALA A 382 17.37 18.33 -0.11
CA ALA A 382 17.14 19.46 0.78
C ALA A 382 15.67 19.89 0.84
N MET A 383 14.99 19.95 -0.31
CA MET A 383 13.55 20.20 -0.37
C MET A 383 12.71 19.07 0.24
N ALA A 384 13.19 17.83 0.28
CA ALA A 384 12.51 16.72 0.94
C ALA A 384 12.77 16.69 2.46
N GLY A 385 13.48 17.68 3.02
CA GLY A 385 13.86 17.71 4.42
C GLY A 385 15.01 16.75 4.78
N GLY A 386 15.67 16.13 3.78
CA GLY A 386 16.80 15.23 3.95
C GLY A 386 18.10 15.84 3.41
N ARG A 387 19.25 15.49 4.02
CA ARG A 387 20.56 16.16 3.87
C ARG A 387 20.52 17.63 4.29
N LYS A 388 21.14 17.96 5.43
CA LYS A 388 21.67 19.31 5.58
C LYS A 388 22.82 19.41 4.60
N VAL A 389 22.80 20.38 3.69
CA VAL A 389 24.06 20.78 3.05
C VAL A 389 24.84 21.44 4.17
N VAL A 390 25.66 20.63 4.84
CA VAL A 390 26.68 21.12 5.75
C VAL A 390 27.52 22.05 4.89
N ALA A 391 27.68 23.29 5.35
CA ALA A 391 28.62 24.24 4.75
C ALA A 391 29.84 23.45 4.28
N PHE A 392 30.29 23.65 3.03
CA PHE A 392 31.62 23.20 2.62
C PHE A 392 32.54 23.71 3.73
N ASN A 393 32.96 22.80 4.61
CA ASN A 393 33.73 23.22 5.76
C ASN A 393 35.02 23.72 5.12
N LYS A 394 35.24 25.03 5.16
CA LYS A 394 36.44 25.67 4.61
C LYS A 394 37.73 25.12 5.25
N GLN A 395 37.62 24.22 6.23
CA GLN A 395 38.71 23.39 6.67
C GLN A 395 38.98 22.26 5.68
N ARG A 396 39.95 22.53 4.78
CA ARG A 396 40.61 21.53 3.95
C ARG A 396 41.01 20.33 4.82
N ARG A 397 40.41 19.16 4.55
CA ARG A 397 40.75 17.92 5.24
C ARG A 397 42.21 17.56 4.96
N GLN A 398 42.87 16.92 5.93
CA GLN A 398 44.27 16.55 5.79
C GLN A 398 44.51 15.68 4.54
N MET A 399 45.70 15.76 3.95
CA MET A 399 46.11 14.94 2.80
C MET A 399 46.55 13.53 3.26
N THR A 400 45.64 12.84 3.97
CA THR A 400 45.88 11.53 4.60
C THR A 400 44.71 10.58 4.31
N GLU A 401 44.88 9.29 4.65
CA GLU A 401 43.78 8.32 4.59
C GLU A 401 42.62 8.69 5.51
N PHE A 402 42.91 9.22 6.70
CA PHE A 402 41.89 9.76 7.62
C PHE A 402 41.13 10.92 6.97
N GLY A 403 41.84 11.87 6.36
CA GLY A 403 41.19 12.98 5.66
C GLY A 403 40.35 12.53 4.46
N ASN A 404 40.71 11.43 3.78
CA ASN A 404 39.88 10.85 2.73
C ASN A 404 38.61 10.18 3.27
N ALA A 405 38.70 9.49 4.41
CA ALA A 405 37.51 8.95 5.08
C ALA A 405 36.57 10.07 5.55
N GLU A 406 37.14 11.14 6.12
CA GLU A 406 36.37 12.32 6.51
C GLU A 406 35.68 12.99 5.31
N ARG A 407 36.37 13.12 4.16
CA ARG A 407 35.76 13.61 2.91
C ARG A 407 34.56 12.76 2.47
N MET A 408 34.72 11.44 2.46
CA MET A 408 33.63 10.53 2.09
C MET A 408 32.41 10.73 3.00
N LEU A 409 32.65 10.89 4.30
CA LEU A 409 31.58 11.12 5.29
C LEU A 409 30.99 12.52 5.22
N ASP A 410 31.76 13.54 4.85
CA ASP A 410 31.24 14.89 4.62
C ASP A 410 30.26 14.90 3.42
N HIS A 411 30.50 14.07 2.40
CA HIS A 411 29.63 13.96 1.23
C HIS A 411 28.45 12.98 1.41
N TYR A 412 28.68 11.85 2.07
CA TYR A 412 27.75 10.71 2.08
C TYR A 412 27.34 10.26 3.48
N GLY A 413 27.93 10.81 4.55
CA GLY A 413 27.73 10.36 5.93
C GLY A 413 26.27 10.36 6.37
N ASP A 414 25.49 11.40 6.03
CA ASP A 414 24.06 11.47 6.33
C ASP A 414 23.24 10.34 5.68
N GLY A 415 23.74 9.75 4.59
CA GLY A 415 23.09 8.64 3.89
C GLY A 415 23.64 7.27 4.28
N LEU A 416 24.55 7.20 5.26
CA LEU A 416 25.28 6.00 5.62
C LEU A 416 25.15 5.69 7.11
N MET A 417 25.03 4.41 7.41
CA MET A 417 25.03 3.89 8.78
C MET A 417 25.87 2.61 8.82
N TYR A 418 26.74 2.49 9.81
CA TYR A 418 27.52 1.28 10.06
C TYR A 418 27.14 0.69 11.41
N VAL A 419 26.92 -0.62 11.43
CA VAL A 419 26.46 -1.38 12.60
C VAL A 419 27.54 -2.40 12.98
N PRO A 420 28.40 -2.09 13.97
CA PRO A 420 29.57 -2.90 14.30
C PRO A 420 29.25 -4.35 14.68
N GLU A 421 28.14 -4.60 15.39
CA GLU A 421 27.79 -5.91 15.94
C GLU A 421 27.48 -6.96 14.86
N ILE A 422 27.11 -6.51 13.66
CA ILE A 422 26.85 -7.38 12.50
C ILE A 422 27.79 -7.10 11.32
N ASP A 423 28.81 -6.26 11.54
CA ASP A 423 29.75 -5.79 10.52
C ASP A 423 29.03 -5.38 9.22
N GLY A 424 28.01 -4.53 9.38
CA GLY A 424 27.03 -4.24 8.34
C GLY A 424 26.88 -2.76 8.05
N TRP A 425 27.01 -2.38 6.79
CA TRP A 425 26.65 -1.05 6.32
C TRP A 425 25.20 -0.99 5.83
N PHE A 426 24.58 0.16 6.00
CA PHE A 426 23.27 0.51 5.53
C PHE A 426 23.33 1.85 4.80
N MET A 427 22.50 1.97 3.77
CA MET A 427 22.30 3.18 3.00
C MET A 427 20.85 3.62 3.05
N TRP A 428 20.65 4.92 3.19
CA TRP A 428 19.33 5.52 3.13
C TRP A 428 18.77 5.48 1.71
N THR A 429 17.57 4.93 1.53
CA THR A 429 16.92 4.82 0.22
C THR A 429 16.09 6.05 -0.16
N GLY A 430 15.92 6.99 0.77
CA GLY A 430 14.87 8.02 0.72
C GLY A 430 13.65 7.67 1.58
N ILE A 431 13.46 6.38 1.88
CA ILE A 431 12.29 5.87 2.64
C ILE A 431 12.71 5.10 3.91
N TYR A 432 13.73 4.26 3.80
CA TYR A 432 14.20 3.38 4.87
C TYR A 432 15.71 3.09 4.73
N TRP A 433 16.29 2.42 5.73
CA TRP A 433 17.69 2.00 5.72
C TRP A 433 17.84 0.59 5.13
N ARG A 434 18.39 0.49 3.93
CA ARG A 434 18.68 -0.80 3.28
C ARG A 434 20.12 -1.22 3.55
N ARG A 435 20.37 -2.52 3.77
CA ARG A 435 21.73 -3.05 3.82
C ARG A 435 22.48 -2.75 2.52
N ALA A 436 23.65 -2.13 2.64
CA ALA A 436 24.51 -1.76 1.52
C ALA A 436 25.46 -2.91 1.17
N ALA A 437 25.66 -3.14 -0.13
CA ALA A 437 26.69 -4.04 -0.62
C ALA A 437 28.05 -3.33 -0.62
N GLY A 438 29.14 -4.08 -0.40
CA GLY A 438 30.50 -3.51 -0.38
C GLY A 438 30.87 -2.75 -1.65
N VAL A 439 30.36 -3.19 -2.81
CA VAL A 439 30.57 -2.52 -4.11
C VAL A 439 29.94 -1.12 -4.17
N GLU A 440 28.85 -0.88 -3.46
CA GLU A 440 28.19 0.43 -3.38
C GLU A 440 29.06 1.40 -2.57
N LEU A 441 29.63 0.95 -1.45
CA LEU A 441 30.55 1.74 -0.64
C LEU A 441 31.87 2.04 -1.36
N GLU A 442 32.40 1.04 -2.07
CA GLU A 442 33.57 1.25 -2.93
C GLU A 442 33.30 2.27 -4.03
N HIS A 443 32.09 2.30 -4.58
CA HIS A 443 31.70 3.30 -5.57
C HIS A 443 31.71 4.70 -4.96
N LEU A 444 31.10 4.90 -3.78
CA LEU A 444 31.13 6.19 -3.06
C LEU A 444 32.56 6.66 -2.72
N ALA A 445 33.42 5.73 -2.30
CA ALA A 445 34.83 6.04 -2.05
C ALA A 445 35.57 6.43 -3.35
N LYS A 446 35.29 5.76 -4.48
CA LYS A 446 35.84 6.12 -5.80
C LYS A 446 35.36 7.49 -6.26
N GLU A 447 34.07 7.82 -6.08
CA GLU A 447 33.52 9.15 -6.40
C GLU A 447 34.15 10.25 -5.55
N THR A 448 34.35 10.00 -4.25
CA THR A 448 35.08 10.91 -3.35
C THR A 448 36.48 11.21 -3.90
N ILE A 449 37.20 10.19 -4.36
CA ILE A 449 38.54 10.36 -4.94
C ILE A 449 38.50 11.06 -6.30
N ARG A 450 37.47 10.81 -7.12
CA ARG A 450 37.29 11.46 -8.42
C ARG A 450 37.02 12.95 -8.29
N ALA A 451 36.36 13.36 -7.20
CA ALA A 451 36.10 14.76 -6.87
C ALA A 451 37.30 15.49 -6.26
N LEU A 452 38.29 14.78 -5.68
CA LEU A 452 39.49 15.39 -5.06
C LEU A 452 40.15 16.49 -5.91
N PRO A 453 40.39 16.32 -7.24
CA PRO A 453 41.02 17.36 -8.04
C PRO A 453 40.27 18.71 -8.06
N ASP A 454 38.97 18.75 -7.75
CA ASP A 454 38.23 20.00 -7.68
C ASP A 454 38.65 20.85 -6.46
N GLU A 455 39.08 20.24 -5.36
CA GLU A 455 39.71 20.95 -4.22
C GLU A 455 41.02 21.63 -4.63
N ALA A 456 41.68 21.17 -5.69
CA ALA A 456 42.92 21.79 -6.15
C ALA A 456 42.71 23.20 -6.71
N LYS A 457 41.48 23.52 -7.16
CA LYS A 457 41.10 24.83 -7.71
C LYS A 457 41.10 25.92 -6.65
N THR A 458 40.91 25.56 -5.38
CA THR A 458 40.89 26.52 -4.26
C THR A 458 42.28 26.73 -3.65
N ILE A 459 43.33 26.10 -4.17
CA ILE A 459 44.71 26.25 -3.70
C ILE A 459 45.38 27.36 -4.52
N GLU A 460 45.76 28.47 -3.88
CA GLU A 460 46.41 29.60 -4.55
C GLU A 460 47.88 29.31 -4.90
N SER A 461 48.60 28.62 -4.01
CA SER A 461 50.02 28.30 -4.18
C SER A 461 50.25 27.16 -5.17
N ASP A 462 51.03 27.41 -6.23
CA ASP A 462 51.39 26.39 -7.22
C ASP A 462 52.17 25.22 -6.61
N GLY A 463 53.01 25.49 -5.60
CA GLY A 463 53.76 24.45 -4.88
C GLY A 463 52.85 23.50 -4.12
N GLU A 464 51.89 24.04 -3.36
CA GLU A 464 50.90 23.23 -2.64
C GLU A 464 49.95 22.50 -3.60
N ARG A 465 49.61 23.11 -4.74
CA ARG A 465 48.77 22.50 -5.76
C ARG A 465 49.46 21.28 -6.37
N ALA A 466 50.77 21.36 -6.62
CA ALA A 466 51.57 20.24 -7.11
C ALA A 466 51.66 19.09 -6.08
N GLU A 467 51.84 19.39 -4.79
CA GLU A 467 51.79 18.37 -3.73
C GLU A 467 50.42 17.71 -3.61
N PHE A 468 49.35 18.50 -3.76
CA PHE A 468 47.99 18.00 -3.73
C PHE A 468 47.67 17.07 -4.91
N PHE A 469 48.14 17.39 -6.12
CA PHE A 469 48.00 16.46 -7.26
C PHE A 469 48.75 15.14 -7.06
N LYS A 470 49.91 15.16 -6.39
CA LYS A 470 50.60 13.91 -5.99
C LYS A 470 49.75 13.11 -5.01
N PHE A 471 49.12 13.77 -4.04
CA PHE A 471 48.18 13.14 -3.12
C PHE A 471 46.96 12.53 -3.83
N CYS A 472 46.36 13.24 -4.81
CA CYS A 472 45.28 12.71 -5.65
C CYS A 472 45.69 11.41 -6.35
N ALA A 473 46.88 11.38 -6.96
CA ALA A 473 47.40 10.21 -7.66
C ALA A 473 47.63 9.02 -6.70
N ILE A 474 48.13 9.27 -5.48
CA ILE A 474 48.28 8.22 -4.46
C ILE A 474 46.90 7.70 -4.03
N SER A 475 45.93 8.59 -3.82
CA SER A 475 44.57 8.26 -3.35
C SER A 475 43.78 7.38 -4.32
N GLN A 476 44.13 7.36 -5.61
CA GLN A 476 43.50 6.50 -6.62
C GLN A 476 43.89 5.01 -6.54
N ARG A 477 44.87 4.63 -5.71
CA ARG A 477 45.26 3.23 -5.55
C ARG A 477 44.13 2.43 -4.88
N ALA A 478 43.88 1.20 -5.34
CA ALA A 478 42.81 0.34 -4.82
C ALA A 478 42.89 0.04 -3.31
N VAL A 479 44.10 0.08 -2.72
CA VAL A 479 44.27 -0.04 -1.26
C VAL A 479 43.69 1.17 -0.52
N MET A 480 43.83 2.38 -1.07
CA MET A 480 43.35 3.61 -0.45
C MET A 480 41.82 3.67 -0.45
N VAL A 481 41.19 3.22 -1.54
CA VAL A 481 39.72 3.09 -1.63
C VAL A 481 39.18 2.17 -0.53
N ARG A 482 39.82 1.00 -0.34
CA ARG A 482 39.43 0.05 0.71
C ARG A 482 39.69 0.59 2.12
N ASN A 483 40.84 1.23 2.34
CA ASN A 483 41.19 1.83 3.61
C ASN A 483 40.22 2.97 3.98
N MET A 484 39.77 3.75 3.01
CA MET A 484 38.80 4.82 3.22
C MET A 484 37.49 4.29 3.82
N VAL A 485 36.91 3.26 3.20
CA VAL A 485 35.68 2.62 3.72
C VAL A 485 35.92 2.01 5.09
N SER A 486 37.06 1.33 5.29
CA SER A 486 37.44 0.72 6.57
C SER A 486 37.56 1.77 7.70
N LEU A 487 38.24 2.90 7.45
CA LEU A 487 38.40 3.97 8.43
C LEU A 487 37.08 4.64 8.76
N ALA A 488 36.21 4.84 7.77
CA ALA A 488 34.89 5.44 7.95
C ALA A 488 33.97 4.62 8.89
N GLN A 489 34.17 3.31 9.00
CA GLN A 489 33.40 2.43 9.91
C GLN A 489 33.55 2.80 11.39
N SER A 490 34.62 3.51 11.75
CA SER A 490 34.90 3.91 13.13
C SER A 490 34.45 5.33 13.47
N ASP A 491 33.89 6.08 12.52
CA ASP A 491 33.49 7.47 12.72
C ASP A 491 32.13 7.56 13.45
N PRO A 492 32.03 8.30 14.57
CA PRO A 492 30.79 8.42 15.35
C PRO A 492 29.57 8.93 14.58
N ARG A 493 29.76 9.61 13.44
CA ARG A 493 28.65 10.13 12.61
C ARG A 493 27.80 9.02 11.98
N VAL A 494 28.41 7.87 11.68
CA VAL A 494 27.75 6.75 10.99
C VAL A 494 27.58 5.53 11.87
N VAL A 495 28.32 5.44 12.98
CA VAL A 495 28.24 4.29 13.89
C VAL A 495 26.92 4.30 14.64
N VAL A 496 26.13 3.26 14.44
CA VAL A 496 24.85 3.02 15.12
C VAL A 496 24.84 1.61 15.72
N GLY A 497 24.40 1.50 16.97
CA GLY A 497 24.28 0.21 17.64
C GLY A 497 23.14 -0.63 17.07
N MET A 498 23.32 -1.95 17.06
CA MET A 498 22.34 -2.91 16.53
C MET A 498 20.99 -2.85 17.26
N THR A 499 20.98 -2.39 18.51
CA THR A 499 19.78 -2.21 19.36
C THR A 499 18.97 -0.95 19.03
N ASP A 500 19.52 -0.03 18.25
CA ASP A 500 18.80 1.17 17.80
C ASP A 500 18.10 0.97 16.45
N LEU A 501 18.38 -0.13 15.74
CA LEU A 501 17.66 -0.51 14.52
C LEU A 501 16.26 -1.03 14.87
N ASP A 502 15.24 -0.57 14.15
CA ASP A 502 13.84 -1.01 14.29
C ASP A 502 13.33 -0.97 15.75
N LYS A 503 13.93 -0.10 16.57
CA LYS A 503 13.69 -0.01 18.03
C LYS A 503 12.27 0.41 18.36
N LEU A 504 11.70 1.29 17.54
CA LEU A 504 10.34 1.79 17.69
C LEU A 504 9.36 0.75 17.11
N THR A 505 8.99 -0.26 17.89
CA THR A 505 8.22 -1.41 17.36
C THR A 505 6.82 -1.07 16.84
N HIS A 506 6.26 0.05 17.29
CA HIS A 506 4.98 0.58 16.80
C HIS A 506 5.09 1.19 15.39
N LEU A 507 6.30 1.41 14.88
CA LEU A 507 6.55 1.86 13.53
C LEU A 507 6.65 0.65 12.60
N LEU A 508 5.83 0.64 11.54
CA LEU A 508 5.83 -0.38 10.50
C LEU A 508 6.28 0.24 9.17
N GLY A 509 7.45 -0.17 8.67
CA GLY A 509 7.97 0.31 7.39
C GLY A 509 7.18 -0.19 6.17
N VAL A 510 6.82 0.70 5.26
CA VAL A 510 6.00 0.42 4.06
C VAL A 510 6.56 1.11 2.83
N GLY A 511 6.04 0.79 1.64
CA GLY A 511 6.60 1.24 0.36
C GLY A 511 6.66 2.76 0.17
N ASN A 512 5.83 3.51 0.90
CA ASN A 512 5.69 4.96 0.83
C ASN A 512 5.98 5.69 2.16
N GLY A 513 6.60 5.04 3.15
CA GLY A 513 6.93 5.66 4.44
C GLY A 513 6.90 4.69 5.61
N VAL A 514 6.38 5.18 6.74
CA VAL A 514 6.28 4.40 7.98
C VAL A 514 4.92 4.60 8.61
N ILE A 515 4.23 3.53 8.98
CA ILE A 515 2.95 3.61 9.67
C ILE A 515 3.20 3.67 11.17
N ASP A 516 2.59 4.63 11.86
CA ASP A 516 2.44 4.57 13.32
C ASP A 516 1.23 3.70 13.68
N LEU A 517 1.48 2.50 14.19
CA LEU A 517 0.45 1.52 14.53
C LEU A 517 -0.44 1.93 15.70
N HIS A 518 -0.08 2.94 16.51
CA HIS A 518 -0.98 3.45 17.54
C HIS A 518 -2.12 4.28 16.93
N THR A 519 -1.84 4.99 15.84
CA THR A 519 -2.79 5.92 15.21
C THR A 519 -3.29 5.45 13.84
N GLY A 520 -2.61 4.51 13.21
CA GLY A 520 -2.85 4.04 11.84
C GLY A 520 -2.45 5.04 10.76
N LYS A 521 -1.74 6.12 11.12
CA LYS A 521 -1.35 7.18 10.18
C LYS A 521 -0.03 6.85 9.49
N LEU A 522 0.04 7.20 8.21
CA LEU A 522 1.30 7.22 7.47
C LEU A 522 2.11 8.45 7.88
N LEU A 523 3.34 8.21 8.34
CA LEU A 523 4.33 9.23 8.63
C LEU A 523 5.31 9.36 7.46
N PRO A 524 5.82 10.58 7.19
CA PRO A 524 6.85 10.77 6.18
C PRO A 524 8.12 9.98 6.56
N PRO A 525 8.91 9.54 5.57
CA PRO A 525 10.21 8.95 5.83
C PRO A 525 11.11 9.82 6.71
N ASP A 526 11.72 9.22 7.73
CA ASP A 526 12.73 9.87 8.56
C ASP A 526 13.86 8.90 8.86
N GLN A 527 15.09 9.33 8.60
CA GLN A 527 16.31 8.59 8.91
C GLN A 527 16.42 8.26 10.40
N ALA A 528 15.92 9.14 11.28
CA ALA A 528 15.95 8.98 12.72
C ALA A 528 15.12 7.80 13.22
N TYR A 529 14.12 7.35 12.46
CA TYR A 529 13.33 6.16 12.81
C TYR A 529 14.15 4.86 12.72
N ARG A 530 15.23 4.85 11.94
CA ARG A 530 16.15 3.70 11.78
C ARG A 530 15.42 2.41 11.43
N VAL A 531 14.37 2.53 10.61
CA VAL A 531 13.60 1.39 10.08
C VAL A 531 14.43 0.70 9.00
N THR A 532 14.66 -0.60 9.17
CA THR A 532 15.43 -1.44 8.22
C THR A 532 14.59 -2.53 7.56
N THR A 533 13.42 -2.84 8.12
CA THR A 533 12.48 -3.83 7.58
C THR A 533 11.28 -3.14 6.96
N ILE A 534 10.95 -3.47 5.71
CA ILE A 534 9.81 -2.89 4.99
C ILE A 534 8.96 -3.92 4.24
N THR A 535 7.72 -3.56 3.93
CA THR A 535 7.01 -4.15 2.78
C THR A 535 7.12 -3.21 1.57
N ALA A 536 7.19 -3.77 0.36
CA ALA A 536 7.14 -2.99 -0.87
C ALA A 536 5.74 -2.40 -1.16
N VAL A 537 4.71 -2.89 -0.46
CA VAL A 537 3.34 -2.42 -0.61
C VAL A 537 3.21 -1.00 -0.05
N GLU A 538 2.68 -0.09 -0.85
CA GLU A 538 2.32 1.26 -0.38
C GLU A 538 1.07 1.21 0.50
N TYR A 539 1.10 1.99 1.57
CA TYR A 539 -0.02 2.07 2.50
C TYR A 539 -0.95 3.23 2.14
N ASP A 540 -2.22 2.88 1.93
CA ASP A 540 -3.34 3.81 1.90
C ASP A 540 -4.37 3.35 2.95
N PRO A 541 -4.66 4.14 4.00
CA PRO A 541 -5.62 3.75 5.05
C PRO A 541 -7.03 3.49 4.52
N GLU A 542 -7.40 4.11 3.39
CA GLU A 542 -8.72 3.93 2.76
C GLU A 542 -8.75 2.80 1.73
N ALA A 543 -7.61 2.17 1.42
CA ALA A 543 -7.57 1.01 0.54
C ALA A 543 -8.49 -0.10 1.07
N ARG A 544 -9.26 -0.66 0.13
CA ARG A 544 -10.21 -1.76 0.38
C ARG A 544 -9.69 -3.02 -0.29
N ALA A 545 -9.93 -4.17 0.35
CA ALA A 545 -9.66 -5.48 -0.22
C ALA A 545 -10.94 -6.33 -0.23
N PRO A 546 -11.93 -5.96 -1.05
CA PRO A 546 -13.24 -6.60 -1.03
C PRO A 546 -13.20 -8.10 -1.34
N LEU A 547 -12.30 -8.57 -2.21
CA LEU A 547 -12.14 -9.99 -2.47
C LEU A 547 -11.51 -10.71 -1.27
N PHE A 548 -10.48 -10.12 -0.67
CA PHE A 548 -9.85 -10.66 0.53
C PHE A 548 -10.82 -10.72 1.71
N GLU A 549 -11.53 -9.63 2.00
CA GLU A 549 -12.52 -9.56 3.09
C GLU A 549 -13.64 -10.59 2.89
N ARG A 550 -14.12 -10.77 1.66
CA ARG A 550 -15.06 -11.85 1.32
C ARG A 550 -14.44 -13.23 1.52
N THR A 551 -13.18 -13.43 1.13
CA THR A 551 -12.48 -14.71 1.31
C THR A 551 -12.36 -15.06 2.80
N VAL A 552 -12.02 -14.10 3.65
CA VAL A 552 -11.99 -14.27 5.11
C VAL A 552 -13.39 -14.58 5.64
N ALA A 553 -14.41 -13.86 5.19
CA ALA A 553 -15.80 -14.12 5.58
C ALA A 553 -16.25 -15.53 5.17
N ASP A 554 -15.92 -15.96 3.95
CA ASP A 554 -16.25 -17.28 3.44
C ASP A 554 -15.62 -18.38 4.30
N VAL A 555 -14.34 -18.25 4.64
CA VAL A 555 -13.62 -19.20 5.50
C VAL A 555 -14.30 -19.41 6.86
N PHE A 556 -14.87 -18.34 7.42
CA PHE A 556 -15.54 -18.35 8.73
C PHE A 556 -17.07 -18.37 8.65
N PHE A 557 -17.67 -18.80 7.52
CA PHE A 557 -19.13 -18.85 7.33
C PHE A 557 -19.86 -17.50 7.61
N GLY A 558 -19.18 -16.37 7.44
CA GLY A 558 -19.70 -15.05 7.75
C GLY A 558 -19.83 -14.74 9.25
N ASP A 559 -19.24 -15.56 10.13
CA ASP A 559 -19.23 -15.33 11.58
C ASP A 559 -18.42 -14.08 11.92
N ALA A 560 -19.12 -13.00 12.25
CA ALA A 560 -18.53 -11.71 12.55
C ALA A 560 -17.57 -11.72 13.75
N ASP A 561 -17.83 -12.56 14.77
CA ASP A 561 -16.98 -12.66 15.95
C ASP A 561 -15.66 -13.34 15.58
N MET A 562 -15.71 -14.41 14.79
CA MET A 562 -14.52 -15.09 14.26
C MET A 562 -13.70 -14.20 13.33
N ILE A 563 -14.36 -13.48 12.42
CA ILE A 563 -13.69 -12.56 11.49
C ILE A 563 -13.00 -11.43 12.26
N GLY A 564 -13.71 -10.80 13.20
CA GLY A 564 -13.17 -9.72 14.03
C GLY A 564 -12.01 -10.18 14.91
N PHE A 565 -12.13 -11.35 15.54
CA PHE A 565 -11.03 -11.97 16.29
C PHE A 565 -9.81 -12.26 15.40
N PHE A 566 -10.01 -12.86 14.23
CA PHE A 566 -8.92 -13.19 13.33
C PHE A 566 -8.21 -11.94 12.83
N GLN A 567 -8.96 -10.87 12.53
CA GLN A 567 -8.39 -9.57 12.18
C GLN A 567 -7.56 -8.98 13.31
N ARG A 568 -8.05 -9.02 14.55
CA ARG A 568 -7.29 -8.56 15.73
C ARG A 568 -6.04 -9.41 15.98
N LEU A 569 -6.10 -10.73 15.78
CA LEU A 569 -4.95 -11.62 15.91
C LEU A 569 -3.85 -11.31 14.88
N VAL A 570 -4.24 -11.10 13.62
CA VAL A 570 -3.29 -10.70 12.58
C VAL A 570 -2.73 -9.31 12.88
N GLY A 571 -3.58 -8.34 13.23
CA GLY A 571 -3.16 -6.98 13.56
C GLY A 571 -2.27 -6.90 14.80
N TYR A 572 -2.54 -7.68 15.83
CA TYR A 572 -1.70 -7.83 17.03
C TYR A 572 -0.25 -8.21 16.65
N SER A 573 -0.08 -9.09 15.66
CA SER A 573 1.26 -9.51 15.22
C SER A 573 2.11 -8.34 14.69
N LEU A 574 1.50 -7.28 14.14
CA LEU A 574 2.20 -6.11 13.60
C LEU A 574 2.86 -5.24 14.69
N LEU A 575 2.33 -5.24 15.93
CA LEU A 575 2.80 -4.36 17.01
C LEU A 575 4.22 -4.68 17.50
N GLY A 576 4.68 -5.88 17.19
CA GLY A 576 6.04 -6.30 17.50
C GLY A 576 6.31 -6.55 18.97
N LYS A 577 5.25 -6.74 19.76
CA LYS A 577 5.30 -7.01 21.20
C LYS A 577 4.43 -8.23 21.50
N PRO A 578 5.02 -9.41 21.72
CA PRO A 578 4.27 -10.64 21.91
C PRO A 578 3.70 -10.76 23.34
N ASP A 579 2.91 -9.79 23.78
CA ASP A 579 2.40 -9.67 25.16
C ASP A 579 1.37 -10.76 25.54
N GLU A 580 0.69 -11.35 24.55
CA GLU A 580 -0.32 -12.42 24.74
C GLU A 580 0.32 -13.82 24.88
N ASP A 581 1.64 -13.97 24.67
CA ASP A 581 2.34 -15.27 24.73
C ASP A 581 1.77 -16.35 23.78
N VAL A 582 1.15 -16.00 22.64
CA VAL A 582 0.41 -16.96 21.80
C VAL A 582 1.17 -17.50 20.58
N LEU A 583 0.93 -18.78 20.29
CA LEU A 583 1.16 -19.48 19.04
C LEU A 583 -0.20 -19.75 18.39
N ALA A 584 -0.48 -19.12 17.26
CA ALA A 584 -1.71 -19.34 16.51
C ALA A 584 -1.62 -20.66 15.73
N ILE A 585 -2.64 -21.51 15.86
CA ILE A 585 -2.72 -22.81 15.17
C ILE A 585 -3.99 -22.85 14.30
N PRO A 586 -3.96 -22.26 13.09
CA PRO A 586 -5.04 -22.45 12.12
C PRO A 586 -5.16 -23.93 11.72
N TYR A 587 -6.31 -24.56 11.96
CA TYR A 587 -6.48 -25.99 11.70
C TYR A 587 -7.77 -26.31 10.92
N GLY A 588 -7.75 -27.40 10.14
CA GLY A 588 -8.89 -27.85 9.32
C GLY A 588 -8.53 -29.02 8.41
N SER A 589 -9.52 -29.67 7.79
CA SER A 589 -9.39 -30.94 7.04
C SER A 589 -8.81 -30.81 5.62
N GLY A 590 -7.94 -29.83 5.36
CA GLY A 590 -7.51 -29.45 4.01
C GLY A 590 -8.59 -28.73 3.19
N SER A 591 -8.16 -27.93 2.20
CA SER A 591 -9.09 -27.20 1.32
C SER A 591 -10.04 -26.23 2.05
N ASN A 592 -9.56 -25.61 3.13
CA ASN A 592 -10.34 -24.67 3.96
C ASN A 592 -9.91 -23.20 3.81
N GLY A 593 -9.10 -22.86 2.81
CA GLY A 593 -8.65 -21.48 2.56
C GLY A 593 -7.54 -20.96 3.48
N LYS A 594 -7.01 -21.79 4.41
CA LYS A 594 -5.88 -21.47 5.31
C LYS A 594 -4.69 -20.85 4.55
N SER A 595 -4.15 -21.60 3.59
CA SER A 595 -2.98 -21.18 2.82
C SER A 595 -3.26 -19.97 1.93
N THR A 596 -4.49 -19.82 1.43
CA THR A 596 -4.91 -18.67 0.61
C THR A 596 -4.94 -17.39 1.43
N VAL A 597 -5.59 -17.40 2.60
CA VAL A 597 -5.71 -16.21 3.46
C VAL A 597 -4.36 -15.84 4.08
N LEU A 598 -3.66 -16.81 4.69
CA LEU A 598 -2.38 -16.56 5.35
C LEU A 598 -1.27 -16.21 4.33
N GLY A 599 -1.32 -16.80 3.13
CA GLY A 599 -0.42 -16.45 2.04
C GLY A 599 -0.59 -15.00 1.60
N ALA A 600 -1.84 -14.56 1.37
CA ALA A 600 -2.13 -13.18 0.97
C ALA A 600 -1.70 -12.17 2.05
N ILE A 601 -1.89 -12.47 3.34
CA ILE A 601 -1.39 -11.65 4.46
C ILE A 601 0.14 -11.58 4.45
N ARG A 602 0.81 -12.73 4.34
CA ARG A 602 2.27 -12.82 4.30
C ARG A 602 2.83 -11.98 3.16
N ASP A 603 2.24 -12.10 1.97
CA ASP A 603 2.73 -11.43 0.77
C ASP A 603 2.51 -9.90 0.88
N ALA A 604 1.39 -9.45 1.45
CA ALA A 604 1.15 -8.03 1.73
C ALA A 604 2.11 -7.43 2.77
N LEU A 605 2.51 -8.22 3.78
CA LEU A 605 3.44 -7.81 4.84
C LEU A 605 4.92 -7.85 4.41
N GLY A 606 5.27 -8.45 3.27
CA GLY A 606 6.63 -8.44 2.75
C GLY A 606 7.67 -8.94 3.75
N GLU A 607 8.75 -8.17 3.98
CA GLU A 607 9.84 -8.58 4.89
C GLU A 607 9.44 -8.64 6.37
N HIS A 608 8.31 -8.03 6.74
CA HIS A 608 7.72 -8.18 8.08
C HIS A 608 7.16 -9.59 8.29
N ALA A 609 6.94 -10.36 7.23
CA ALA A 609 6.50 -11.74 7.30
C ALA A 609 7.64 -12.71 6.91
N LYS A 610 7.95 -13.67 7.80
CA LYS A 610 9.05 -14.64 7.58
C LYS A 610 8.61 -16.08 7.75
N MET A 611 9.31 -16.98 7.08
CA MET A 611 9.07 -18.42 7.16
C MET A 611 9.95 -19.07 8.23
N ALA A 612 9.38 -19.98 9.01
CA ALA A 612 10.11 -20.85 9.93
C ALA A 612 9.82 -22.33 9.63
N SER A 613 10.81 -23.19 9.89
CA SER A 613 10.61 -24.64 9.80
C SER A 613 9.78 -25.12 10.99
N ALA A 614 8.94 -26.12 10.78
CA ALA A 614 8.24 -26.83 11.84
C ALA A 614 9.22 -27.39 12.89
N ASP A 615 10.40 -27.85 12.47
CA ASP A 615 11.47 -28.34 13.35
C ASP A 615 12.01 -27.29 14.34
N THR A 616 11.84 -26.00 14.03
CA THR A 616 12.17 -24.91 14.95
C THR A 616 11.24 -24.91 16.16
N PHE A 617 10.03 -25.47 16.07
CA PHE A 617 9.04 -25.51 17.16
C PHE A 617 8.78 -26.93 17.69
N LEU A 618 9.12 -27.94 16.90
CA LEU A 618 8.75 -29.34 17.12
C LEU A 618 9.97 -30.24 17.31
N SER A 619 9.72 -31.45 17.82
CA SER A 619 10.69 -32.54 17.82
C SER A 619 10.16 -33.69 16.96
N SER A 620 11.00 -34.19 16.06
CA SER A 620 10.76 -35.39 15.25
C SER A 620 11.08 -36.70 15.99
N GLY A 621 11.18 -36.69 17.33
CA GLY A 621 11.47 -37.88 18.14
C GLY A 621 12.92 -38.37 18.13
N ALA A 622 13.81 -37.77 17.34
CA ALA A 622 15.27 -38.01 17.40
C ALA A 622 15.95 -37.05 18.39
N ALA A 623 17.02 -37.53 19.05
CA ALA A 623 17.74 -36.85 20.13
C ALA A 623 18.05 -35.37 19.79
N GLY A 624 17.47 -34.47 20.59
CA GLY A 624 17.51 -33.03 20.37
C GLY A 624 18.92 -32.43 20.34
N GLY A 625 19.15 -31.52 19.40
CA GLY A 625 20.38 -30.74 19.28
C GLY A 625 20.69 -29.96 20.56
N ASN A 626 21.99 -29.91 20.89
CA ASN A 626 22.54 -29.32 22.11
C ASN A 626 22.16 -27.83 22.29
N ALA A 627 21.85 -27.45 23.53
CA ALA A 627 21.80 -26.06 23.97
C ALA A 627 23.19 -25.42 23.80
N GLY A 628 23.35 -24.58 22.78
CA GLY A 628 24.64 -23.97 22.37
C GLY A 628 24.98 -24.10 20.89
N ALA A 629 24.19 -24.86 20.12
CA ALA A 629 24.33 -24.95 18.66
C ALA A 629 24.00 -23.61 17.95
N ALA A 630 24.55 -23.42 16.75
CA ALA A 630 24.19 -22.28 15.90
C ALA A 630 22.67 -22.29 15.63
N ARG A 631 21.98 -21.21 15.99
CA ARG A 631 20.53 -21.01 15.79
C ARG A 631 20.29 -19.98 14.72
N GLU A 632 20.75 -20.29 13.51
CA GLU A 632 20.49 -19.47 12.33
C GLU A 632 18.99 -19.36 12.02
N ASP A 633 18.24 -20.42 12.35
CA ASP A 633 16.80 -20.51 12.22
C ASP A 633 16.02 -19.49 13.06
N VAL A 634 16.55 -19.09 14.23
CA VAL A 634 16.03 -18.00 15.07
C VAL A 634 16.58 -16.65 14.58
N LEU A 635 17.86 -16.59 14.21
CA LEU A 635 18.50 -15.35 13.75
C LEU A 635 17.79 -14.73 12.54
N ARG A 636 17.35 -15.55 11.59
CA ARG A 636 16.59 -15.09 10.41
C ARG A 636 15.26 -14.42 10.76
N LEU A 637 14.65 -14.76 11.90
CA LEU A 637 13.34 -14.25 12.33
C LEU A 637 13.41 -12.85 12.95
N ARG A 638 14.61 -12.34 13.22
CA ARG A 638 14.80 -10.99 13.77
C ARG A 638 14.03 -9.95 12.93
N GLY A 639 13.27 -9.08 13.60
CA GLY A 639 12.47 -8.03 12.97
C GLY A 639 11.17 -8.50 12.31
N ALA A 640 10.90 -9.82 12.28
CA ALA A 640 9.60 -10.30 11.80
C ALA A 640 8.48 -9.86 12.74
N ARG A 641 7.32 -9.57 12.17
CA ARG A 641 6.04 -9.36 12.85
C ARG A 641 5.13 -10.58 12.73
N PHE A 642 5.17 -11.23 11.58
CA PHE A 642 4.38 -12.41 11.26
C PHE A 642 5.30 -13.58 10.91
N VAL A 643 5.21 -14.69 11.63
CA VAL A 643 6.00 -15.89 11.31
C VAL A 643 5.09 -17.01 10.83
N TYR A 644 5.24 -17.41 9.58
CA TYR A 644 4.55 -18.56 9.01
C TYR A 644 5.39 -19.81 9.23
N VAL A 645 4.89 -20.75 10.02
CA VAL A 645 5.55 -22.03 10.26
C VAL A 645 5.11 -23.02 9.18
N SER A 646 6.06 -23.73 8.57
CA SER A 646 5.73 -24.80 7.62
C SER A 646 4.83 -25.86 8.27
N GLU A 647 4.00 -26.53 7.47
CA GLU A 647 3.11 -27.58 7.98
C GLU A 647 3.93 -28.66 8.69
N PRO A 648 3.55 -29.04 9.92
CA PRO A 648 4.27 -30.07 10.67
C PRO A 648 3.91 -31.48 10.20
N ASP A 649 4.86 -32.41 10.33
CA ASP A 649 4.60 -33.82 10.07
C ASP A 649 3.57 -34.37 11.07
N GLU A 650 2.73 -35.29 10.62
CA GLU A 650 1.75 -35.96 11.48
C GLU A 650 2.44 -36.66 12.66
N GLY A 651 1.89 -36.48 13.87
CA GLY A 651 2.45 -37.06 15.10
C GLY A 651 3.68 -36.33 15.67
N SER A 652 4.03 -35.16 15.13
CA SER A 652 5.08 -34.27 15.67
C SER A 652 4.72 -33.69 17.04
N GLU A 653 5.71 -33.52 17.90
CA GLU A 653 5.52 -33.10 19.29
C GLU A 653 6.03 -31.68 19.55
N LEU A 654 5.27 -30.90 20.32
CA LEU A 654 5.62 -29.54 20.69
C LEU A 654 6.77 -29.50 21.71
N ARG A 655 7.80 -28.68 21.43
CA ARG A 655 8.89 -28.42 22.37
C ARG A 655 8.47 -27.30 23.32
N GLU A 656 7.83 -27.66 24.44
CA GLU A 656 7.27 -26.68 25.40
C GLU A 656 8.25 -25.57 25.80
N GLY A 657 9.50 -25.91 26.11
CA GLY A 657 10.52 -24.92 26.47
C GLY A 657 10.80 -23.92 25.35
N LEU A 658 10.83 -24.39 24.10
CA LEU A 658 11.09 -23.55 22.94
C LEU A 658 9.87 -22.71 22.58
N ILE A 659 8.65 -23.22 22.75
CA ILE A 659 7.42 -22.43 22.57
C ILE A 659 7.37 -21.30 23.59
N LYS A 660 7.63 -21.59 24.87
CA LYS A 660 7.69 -20.56 25.93
C LYS A 660 8.68 -19.45 25.56
N SER A 661 9.84 -19.82 25.02
CA SER A 661 10.86 -18.89 24.53
C SER A 661 10.48 -18.13 23.25
N MET A 662 9.79 -18.76 22.30
CA MET A 662 9.50 -18.19 20.96
C MET A 662 8.20 -17.38 20.93
N THR A 663 7.32 -17.59 21.90
CA THR A 663 6.06 -16.84 22.08
C THR A 663 6.19 -15.76 23.14
N GLY A 664 7.15 -15.88 24.06
CA GLY A 664 7.44 -14.85 25.05
C GLY A 664 8.34 -13.73 24.51
N GLY A 665 8.38 -12.60 25.20
CA GLY A 665 9.23 -11.46 24.84
C GLY A 665 10.70 -11.57 25.27
N GLU A 666 11.12 -12.67 25.91
CA GLU A 666 12.48 -12.83 26.42
C GLU A 666 13.49 -13.06 25.28
N PRO A 667 14.65 -12.34 25.27
CA PRO A 667 15.65 -12.52 24.24
C PRO A 667 16.27 -13.93 24.22
N LEU A 668 16.45 -14.46 23.00
CA LEU A 668 17.04 -15.77 22.77
C LEU A 668 18.47 -15.63 22.23
N PRO A 669 19.45 -16.35 22.80
CA PRO A 669 20.79 -16.39 22.23
C PRO A 669 20.75 -17.14 20.89
N ALA A 670 21.19 -16.47 19.84
CA ALA A 670 21.31 -16.99 18.48
C ALA A 670 22.67 -16.64 17.87
N ARG A 671 23.15 -17.49 16.97
CA ARG A 671 24.46 -17.33 16.33
C ARG A 671 24.41 -17.90 14.92
N GLY A 672 24.86 -17.12 13.95
CA GLY A 672 25.00 -17.55 12.56
C GLY A 672 26.14 -18.55 12.38
N LEU A 673 26.10 -19.31 11.29
CA LEU A 673 27.14 -20.26 10.94
C LEU A 673 28.48 -19.51 10.77
N TYR A 674 29.54 -20.01 11.41
CA TYR A 674 30.89 -19.39 11.44
C TYR A 674 31.01 -18.03 12.14
N SER A 675 29.95 -17.51 12.77
CA SER A 675 30.03 -16.29 13.58
C SER A 675 30.84 -16.52 14.87
N LYS A 676 31.70 -15.56 15.20
CA LYS A 676 32.43 -15.51 16.48
C LYS A 676 31.59 -14.92 17.62
N THR A 677 30.45 -14.30 17.30
CA THR A 677 29.62 -13.55 18.26
C THR A 677 28.21 -14.14 18.30
N THR A 678 27.72 -14.40 19.52
CA THR A 678 26.31 -14.72 19.78
C THR A 678 25.55 -13.42 19.99
N VAL A 679 24.39 -13.28 19.37
CA VAL A 679 23.50 -12.12 19.51
C VAL A 679 22.22 -12.55 20.21
N GLU A 680 21.61 -11.62 20.94
CA GLU A 680 20.30 -11.84 21.55
C GLU A 680 19.19 -11.40 20.59
N VAL A 681 18.28 -12.31 20.28
CA VAL A 681 17.14 -12.08 19.39
C VAL A 681 15.88 -12.09 20.24
N ALA A 682 15.29 -10.91 20.47
CA ALA A 682 13.98 -10.80 21.09
C ALA A 682 12.88 -11.16 20.09
N PRO A 683 11.93 -12.05 20.45
CA PRO A 683 10.74 -12.28 19.66
C PRO A 683 9.95 -10.99 19.49
N THR A 684 9.72 -10.64 18.23
CA THR A 684 8.94 -9.47 17.79
C THR A 684 7.77 -9.90 16.91
N TRP A 685 7.48 -11.20 16.90
CA TRP A 685 6.52 -11.82 16.00
C TRP A 685 5.45 -12.59 16.74
N VAL A 686 4.36 -12.86 16.03
CA VAL A 686 3.43 -13.96 16.36
C VAL A 686 3.62 -15.06 15.34
N ALA A 687 3.75 -16.30 15.82
CA ALA A 687 3.87 -17.46 14.96
C ALA A 687 2.49 -18.04 14.61
N PHE A 688 2.30 -18.36 13.33
CA PHE A 688 1.13 -19.01 12.77
C PHE A 688 1.57 -20.37 12.24
N MET A 689 1.09 -21.44 12.85
CA MET A 689 1.35 -22.83 12.47
C MET A 689 0.09 -23.44 11.85
N PRO A 690 -0.18 -23.18 10.57
CA PRO A 690 -1.28 -23.84 9.89
C PRO A 690 -1.00 -25.33 9.79
N THR A 691 -1.99 -26.15 10.13
CA THR A 691 -1.86 -27.60 10.11
C THR A 691 -3.17 -28.29 9.75
N ASN A 692 -3.08 -29.50 9.19
CA ASN A 692 -4.21 -30.40 9.09
C ASN A 692 -4.34 -31.29 10.34
N HIS A 693 -3.22 -31.64 10.98
CA HIS A 693 -3.16 -32.47 12.18
C HIS A 693 -2.57 -31.68 13.35
N ARG A 694 -3.29 -31.61 14.47
CA ARG A 694 -2.84 -30.86 15.64
C ARG A 694 -1.57 -31.54 16.23
N PRO A 695 -0.50 -30.79 16.54
CA PRO A 695 0.70 -31.36 17.16
C PRO A 695 0.39 -32.03 18.51
N ILE A 696 1.30 -32.87 18.99
CA ILE A 696 1.12 -33.54 20.28
C ILE A 696 1.70 -32.68 21.41
N VAL A 697 0.96 -32.54 22.51
CA VAL A 697 1.37 -31.83 23.73
C VAL A 697 1.68 -32.84 24.84
N LYS A 698 2.94 -32.88 25.31
CA LYS A 698 3.42 -33.87 26.30
C LYS A 698 3.13 -33.50 27.76
N GLY A 699 1.94 -32.99 28.09
CA GLY A 699 1.65 -32.64 29.47
C GLY A 699 0.32 -31.92 29.70
N ASP A 700 -0.15 -32.00 30.95
CA ASP A 700 -1.29 -31.23 31.46
C ASP A 700 -0.83 -29.86 32.03
N ASP A 701 0.36 -29.37 31.61
CA ASP A 701 0.93 -28.11 32.09
C ASP A 701 0.06 -26.94 31.59
N HIS A 702 -0.69 -26.32 32.49
CA HIS A 702 -1.50 -25.14 32.20
C HIS A 702 -0.71 -24.04 31.47
N ALA A 703 0.61 -23.97 31.66
CA ALA A 703 1.45 -22.95 31.04
C ALA A 703 1.64 -23.12 29.52
N ILE A 704 1.52 -24.34 28.94
CA ILE A 704 1.56 -24.49 27.48
C ILE A 704 0.21 -24.21 26.85
N TRP A 705 -0.88 -24.69 27.46
CA TRP A 705 -2.25 -24.55 26.92
C TRP A 705 -2.72 -23.11 26.82
N ARG A 706 -2.24 -22.19 27.67
CA ARG A 706 -2.51 -20.75 27.53
C ARG A 706 -1.86 -20.11 26.31
N ARG A 707 -0.80 -20.72 25.77
CA ARG A 707 -0.03 -20.23 24.61
C ARG A 707 -0.57 -20.79 23.30
N LEU A 708 -1.25 -21.92 23.31
CA LEU A 708 -1.79 -22.52 22.09
C LEU A 708 -3.14 -21.89 21.77
N LEU A 709 -3.23 -21.20 20.64
CA LEU A 709 -4.43 -20.53 20.17
C LEU A 709 -4.96 -21.21 18.91
N PRO A 710 -5.76 -22.30 19.04
CA PRO A 710 -6.30 -23.01 17.89
C PRO A 710 -7.37 -22.17 17.19
N VAL A 711 -7.18 -21.91 15.90
CA VAL A 711 -8.10 -21.12 15.07
C VAL A 711 -8.82 -22.07 14.10
N PRO A 712 -10.13 -22.33 14.29
CA PRO A 712 -10.87 -23.30 13.48
C PRO A 712 -11.16 -22.77 12.06
N PHE A 713 -10.53 -23.36 11.05
CA PHE A 713 -10.84 -23.18 9.63
C PHE A 713 -11.61 -24.43 9.14
N THR A 714 -12.88 -24.56 9.54
CA THR A 714 -13.66 -25.81 9.38
C THR A 714 -14.42 -25.91 8.07
N ARG A 715 -14.59 -24.82 7.31
CA ARG A 715 -15.29 -24.86 6.02
C ARG A 715 -14.49 -25.61 4.98
N ASN A 716 -15.05 -26.64 4.36
CA ASN A 716 -14.38 -27.41 3.31
C ASN A 716 -14.91 -27.00 1.92
N PHE A 717 -14.08 -26.32 1.13
CA PHE A 717 -14.48 -25.81 -0.19
C PHE A 717 -14.60 -26.89 -1.28
N ASP A 718 -14.14 -28.12 -1.05
CA ASP A 718 -14.42 -29.25 -1.96
C ASP A 718 -15.82 -29.84 -1.73
N GLN A 719 -16.33 -29.75 -0.51
CA GLN A 719 -17.63 -30.30 -0.13
C GLN A 719 -18.75 -29.26 -0.20
N ASP A 720 -18.41 -27.99 0.01
CA ASP A 720 -19.35 -26.89 -0.05
C ASP A 720 -19.54 -26.39 -1.48
N LEU A 721 -20.50 -26.99 -2.19
CA LEU A 721 -20.86 -26.65 -3.57
C LEU A 721 -21.54 -25.27 -3.71
N THR A 722 -21.80 -24.55 -2.61
CA THR A 722 -22.36 -23.19 -2.68
C THR A 722 -21.34 -22.17 -3.16
N LEU A 723 -20.05 -22.52 -3.16
CA LEU A 723 -18.96 -21.67 -3.61
C LEU A 723 -18.14 -22.33 -4.71
N THR A 724 -17.88 -21.58 -5.79
CA THR A 724 -17.02 -22.04 -6.87
C THR A 724 -15.56 -21.68 -6.56
N LYS A 725 -14.67 -22.68 -6.64
CA LYS A 725 -13.23 -22.45 -6.54
C LYS A 725 -12.73 -21.64 -7.72
N ASP A 726 -12.02 -20.56 -7.42
CA ASP A 726 -11.39 -19.69 -8.40
C ASP A 726 -9.89 -20.05 -8.47
N PRO A 727 -9.39 -20.61 -9.58
CA PRO A 727 -7.99 -21.02 -9.70
C PRO A 727 -7.02 -19.83 -9.61
N ASP A 728 -7.46 -18.65 -10.03
CA ASP A 728 -6.64 -17.43 -10.07
C ASP A 728 -6.82 -16.60 -8.79
N ARG A 729 -7.41 -17.18 -7.73
CA ARG A 729 -7.72 -16.46 -6.48
C ARG A 729 -6.48 -15.83 -5.87
N ALA A 730 -5.35 -16.53 -5.83
CA ALA A 730 -4.12 -16.01 -5.23
C ALA A 730 -3.59 -14.76 -5.95
N GLU A 731 -3.60 -14.76 -7.29
CA GLU A 731 -3.19 -13.63 -8.11
C GLU A 731 -4.13 -12.43 -7.92
N LYS A 732 -5.45 -12.67 -7.91
CA LYS A 732 -6.45 -11.61 -7.65
C LYS A 732 -6.32 -11.00 -6.26
N LEU A 733 -5.94 -11.79 -5.26
CA LEU A 733 -5.67 -11.29 -3.91
C LEU A 733 -4.38 -10.46 -3.86
N ALA A 734 -3.35 -10.82 -4.63
CA ALA A 734 -2.12 -10.03 -4.73
C ALA A 734 -2.40 -8.61 -5.28
N ALA A 735 -3.35 -8.45 -6.19
CA ALA A 735 -3.79 -7.15 -6.67
C ALA A 735 -4.46 -6.28 -5.59
N GLU A 736 -4.94 -6.88 -4.50
CA GLU A 736 -5.53 -6.16 -3.35
C GLU A 736 -4.54 -5.92 -2.19
N ALA A 737 -3.22 -6.13 -2.41
CA ALA A 737 -2.21 -6.09 -1.35
C ALA A 737 -2.25 -4.82 -0.47
N ALA A 738 -2.46 -3.63 -1.05
CA ALA A 738 -2.60 -2.38 -0.29
C ALA A 738 -3.83 -2.40 0.64
N GLY A 739 -4.95 -2.94 0.17
CA GLY A 739 -6.17 -3.10 0.97
C GLY A 739 -6.02 -4.17 2.06
N ILE A 740 -5.26 -5.25 1.80
CA ILE A 740 -4.93 -6.28 2.78
C ILE A 740 -4.03 -5.70 3.88
N LEU A 741 -3.02 -4.92 3.51
CA LEU A 741 -2.17 -4.21 4.47
C LEU A 741 -3.02 -3.26 5.35
N ALA A 742 -3.91 -2.47 4.74
CA ALA A 742 -4.83 -1.62 5.47
C ALA A 742 -5.77 -2.41 6.39
N TRP A 743 -6.25 -3.58 5.95
CA TRP A 743 -7.05 -4.48 6.78
C TRP A 743 -6.27 -5.00 8.00
N CYS A 744 -5.00 -5.35 7.85
CA CYS A 744 -4.12 -5.75 8.95
C CYS A 744 -3.90 -4.62 9.95
N VAL A 745 -3.66 -3.38 9.48
CA VAL A 745 -3.47 -2.20 10.33
C VAL A 745 -4.75 -1.86 11.10
N ARG A 746 -5.92 -1.93 10.45
CA ARG A 746 -7.22 -1.81 11.13
C ARG A 746 -7.37 -2.86 12.24
N GLY A 747 -6.87 -4.08 12.02
CA GLY A 747 -6.79 -5.11 13.04
C GLY A 747 -5.92 -4.75 14.24
N ALA A 748 -4.77 -4.09 13.99
CA ALA A 748 -3.87 -3.66 15.05
C ALA A 748 -4.51 -2.57 15.93
N LEU A 749 -5.24 -1.65 15.31
CA LEU A 749 -6.02 -0.62 16.01
C LEU A 749 -7.17 -1.24 16.82
N ALA A 750 -7.89 -2.20 16.23
CA ALA A 750 -8.97 -2.91 16.92
C ALA A 750 -8.45 -3.73 18.11
N TYR A 751 -7.31 -4.39 17.97
CA TYR A 751 -6.67 -5.12 19.07
C TYR A 751 -6.28 -4.17 20.22
N GLN A 752 -5.68 -3.02 19.92
CA GLN A 752 -5.31 -2.06 20.97
C GLN A 752 -6.52 -1.53 21.76
N LYS A 753 -7.69 -1.47 21.12
CA LYS A 753 -8.93 -1.05 21.75
C LYS A 753 -9.57 -2.17 22.60
N ASP A 754 -9.68 -3.37 22.04
CA ASP A 754 -10.56 -4.41 22.59
C ASP A 754 -9.79 -5.65 23.14
N GLY A 755 -8.50 -5.78 22.85
CA GLY A 755 -7.69 -7.00 23.04
C GLY A 755 -8.04 -8.09 22.03
N LEU A 756 -7.49 -9.31 22.16
CA LEU A 756 -7.78 -10.39 21.21
C LEU A 756 -9.28 -10.77 21.18
N GLN A 757 -9.92 -10.89 22.35
CA GLN A 757 -11.29 -11.38 22.53
C GLN A 757 -11.57 -12.68 21.75
N PRO A 758 -10.96 -13.82 22.11
CA PRO A 758 -11.22 -15.10 21.45
C PRO A 758 -12.71 -15.48 21.49
N PRO A 759 -13.35 -15.88 20.38
CA PRO A 759 -14.75 -16.29 20.37
C PRO A 759 -14.98 -17.63 21.08
N GLY A 760 -16.24 -17.97 21.32
CA GLY A 760 -16.62 -19.25 21.92
C GLY A 760 -16.08 -20.46 21.15
N ALA A 761 -16.05 -20.39 19.81
CA ALA A 761 -15.51 -21.44 18.95
C ALA A 761 -14.01 -21.70 19.20
N VAL A 762 -13.21 -20.66 19.41
CA VAL A 762 -11.76 -20.77 19.69
C VAL A 762 -11.50 -21.33 21.09
N ARG A 763 -12.27 -20.87 22.09
CA ARG A 763 -12.19 -21.44 23.45
C ARG A 763 -12.55 -22.92 23.46
N LYS A 764 -13.67 -23.27 22.81
CA LYS A 764 -14.10 -24.66 22.65
C LYS A 764 -13.03 -25.48 21.92
N ALA A 765 -12.48 -24.99 20.81
CA ALA A 765 -11.42 -25.68 20.07
C ALA A 765 -10.18 -25.96 20.93
N ARG A 766 -9.82 -25.04 21.84
CA ARG A 766 -8.73 -25.25 22.80
C ARG A 766 -9.09 -26.30 23.83
N ASP A 767 -10.29 -26.25 24.39
CA ASP A 767 -10.73 -27.21 25.41
C ASP A 767 -10.88 -28.62 24.81
N ASP A 768 -11.41 -28.73 23.58
CA ASP A 768 -11.47 -29.97 22.80
C ASP A 768 -10.05 -30.51 22.51
N TYR A 769 -9.13 -29.65 22.05
CA TYR A 769 -7.74 -30.05 21.82
C TYR A 769 -7.04 -30.50 23.11
N LYS A 770 -7.34 -29.87 24.25
CA LYS A 770 -6.84 -30.31 25.55
C LYS A 770 -7.38 -31.68 25.93
N SER A 771 -8.68 -31.91 25.71
CA SER A 771 -9.33 -33.19 25.97
C SER A 771 -8.76 -34.30 25.10
N ASP A 772 -8.60 -34.06 23.79
CA ASP A 772 -8.04 -35.01 22.81
C ASP A 772 -6.62 -35.48 23.19
N MET A 773 -5.88 -34.67 23.96
CA MET A 773 -4.52 -34.97 24.39
C MET A 773 -4.44 -35.52 25.83
N ASP A 774 -5.56 -35.64 26.57
CA ASP A 774 -5.58 -36.22 27.93
C ASP A 774 -5.69 -37.75 27.89
N LEU A 775 -4.68 -38.39 27.30
CA LEU A 775 -4.54 -39.85 27.25
C LEU A 775 -4.62 -40.51 28.64
N LEU A 776 -4.18 -39.79 29.67
CA LEU A 776 -4.28 -40.24 31.06
C LEU A 776 -5.73 -40.22 31.56
N GLY A 777 -6.51 -39.20 31.19
CA GLY A 777 -7.94 -39.11 31.45
C GLY A 777 -8.70 -40.26 30.79
N GLU A 778 -8.46 -40.52 29.51
CA GLU A 778 -9.10 -41.64 28.79
C GLU A 778 -8.79 -43.00 29.43
N TRP A 779 -7.52 -43.22 29.82
CA TRP A 779 -7.17 -44.42 30.57
C TRP A 779 -7.86 -44.49 31.94
N LEU A 780 -8.01 -43.37 32.63
CA LEU A 780 -8.71 -43.31 33.92
C LEU A 780 -10.19 -43.68 33.77
N ASP A 781 -10.83 -43.22 32.71
CA ASP A 781 -12.26 -43.46 32.46
C ASP A 781 -12.52 -44.89 31.96
N GLU A 782 -11.69 -45.39 31.04
CA GLU A 782 -11.87 -46.70 30.42
C GLU A 782 -11.34 -47.86 31.29
N CYS A 783 -10.20 -47.64 31.95
CA CYS A 783 -9.45 -48.71 32.61
C CYS A 783 -9.48 -48.64 34.13
N CYS A 784 -9.96 -47.56 34.73
CA CYS A 784 -9.93 -47.35 36.18
C CYS A 784 -11.28 -46.99 36.78
N GLU A 785 -11.33 -47.05 38.12
CA GLU A 785 -12.44 -46.59 38.96
C GLU A 785 -11.88 -45.65 40.03
N VAL A 786 -12.30 -44.39 39.97
CA VAL A 786 -11.89 -43.36 40.92
C VAL A 786 -12.89 -43.29 42.07
N GLY A 787 -12.41 -43.31 43.32
CA GLY A 787 -13.27 -43.25 44.50
C GLY A 787 -12.47 -43.21 45.81
N PRO A 788 -12.99 -42.56 46.87
CA PRO A 788 -12.25 -42.28 48.10
C PRO A 788 -11.78 -43.54 48.86
N ASN A 789 -12.41 -44.68 48.61
CA ASN A 789 -12.10 -45.96 49.25
C ASN A 789 -11.33 -46.94 48.33
N HIS A 790 -11.00 -46.54 47.11
CA HIS A 790 -10.29 -47.39 46.16
C HIS A 790 -8.79 -47.32 46.37
N VAL A 791 -8.13 -48.48 46.36
CA VAL A 791 -6.68 -48.59 46.54
C VAL A 791 -6.12 -49.55 45.50
N GLU A 792 -5.00 -49.18 44.89
CA GLU A 792 -4.32 -50.02 43.92
C GLU A 792 -2.80 -49.89 43.96
N SER A 793 -2.12 -50.98 43.58
CA SER A 793 -0.67 -51.04 43.55
C SER A 793 -0.09 -50.31 42.34
N ASN A 794 1.06 -49.67 42.54
CA ASN A 794 1.78 -49.00 41.44
C ASN A 794 2.10 -49.97 40.29
N ALA A 795 2.34 -51.25 40.61
CA ALA A 795 2.63 -52.28 39.61
C ALA A 795 1.41 -52.56 38.72
N ARG A 796 0.21 -52.64 39.30
CA ARG A 796 -1.03 -52.91 38.55
C ARG A 796 -1.51 -51.69 37.77
N LEU A 797 -1.38 -50.50 38.35
CA LEU A 797 -1.61 -49.23 37.63
C LEU A 797 -0.68 -49.13 36.41
N TRP A 798 0.61 -49.44 36.60
CA TRP A 798 1.57 -49.44 35.50
C TRP A 798 1.24 -50.48 34.42
N ALA A 799 0.91 -51.71 34.79
CA ALA A 799 0.58 -52.76 33.84
C ALA A 799 -0.65 -52.42 32.98
N SER A 800 -1.69 -51.85 33.59
CA SER A 800 -2.89 -51.41 32.88
C SER A 800 -2.59 -50.24 31.94
N TRP A 801 -1.88 -49.21 32.42
CA TRP A 801 -1.45 -48.08 31.60
C TRP A 801 -0.56 -48.52 30.43
N GLU A 802 0.43 -49.37 30.69
CA GLU A 802 1.40 -49.83 29.70
C GLU A 802 0.69 -50.59 28.56
N ALA A 803 -0.28 -51.44 28.88
CA ALA A 803 -1.08 -52.16 27.89
C ALA A 803 -1.96 -51.21 27.07
N PHE A 804 -2.68 -50.29 27.74
CA PHE A 804 -3.53 -49.29 27.09
C PHE A 804 -2.74 -48.38 26.14
N ALA A 805 -1.63 -47.81 26.62
CA ALA A 805 -0.80 -46.92 25.83
C ALA A 805 -0.02 -47.66 24.72
N LYS A 806 0.37 -48.93 24.91
CA LYS A 806 0.99 -49.73 23.84
C LYS A 806 0.02 -50.03 22.70
N ALA A 807 -1.22 -50.39 23.01
CA ALA A 807 -2.24 -50.70 21.99
C ALA A 807 -2.47 -49.51 21.04
N ARG A 808 -2.32 -48.28 21.55
CA ARG A 808 -2.49 -47.04 20.78
C ARG A 808 -1.19 -46.51 20.14
N GLY A 809 -0.03 -47.12 20.42
CA GLY A 809 1.27 -46.64 19.92
C GLY A 809 1.85 -45.46 20.73
N GLU A 810 1.34 -45.24 21.94
CA GLU A 810 1.45 -43.99 22.70
C GLU A 810 2.22 -44.15 24.03
N LEU A 811 2.81 -45.32 24.29
CA LEU A 811 3.58 -45.61 25.51
C LEU A 811 4.69 -44.58 25.80
N ARG A 812 5.21 -43.94 24.76
CA ARG A 812 6.25 -42.90 24.86
C ARG A 812 5.84 -41.67 25.69
N PHE A 813 4.54 -41.42 25.89
CA PHE A 813 4.03 -40.24 26.60
C PHE A 813 4.11 -40.35 28.13
N ILE A 814 3.90 -41.54 28.69
CA ILE A 814 4.20 -41.84 30.09
C ILE A 814 5.03 -43.14 30.11
N ALA A 815 6.33 -42.97 29.95
CA ALA A 815 7.28 -44.06 29.72
C ALA A 815 7.75 -44.80 30.99
N SER A 816 7.26 -44.45 32.19
CA SER A 816 7.62 -45.17 33.42
C SER A 816 6.56 -45.10 34.51
N ALA A 817 6.53 -46.15 35.36
CA ALA A 817 5.65 -46.24 36.53
C ALA A 817 5.83 -45.06 37.50
N LYS A 818 7.06 -44.52 37.62
CA LYS A 818 7.35 -43.34 38.44
C LYS A 818 6.69 -42.07 37.87
N SER A 819 6.69 -41.91 36.55
CA SER A 819 6.03 -40.78 35.87
C SER A 819 4.51 -40.87 36.01
N LEU A 820 3.95 -42.07 35.81
CA LEU A 820 2.52 -42.33 35.99
C LEU A 820 2.07 -41.99 37.43
N GLY A 821 2.79 -42.48 38.44
CA GLY A 821 2.47 -42.22 39.84
C GLY A 821 2.48 -40.73 40.21
N ARG A 822 3.44 -39.95 39.68
CA ARG A 822 3.47 -38.49 39.91
C ARG A 822 2.25 -37.79 39.30
N ARG A 823 1.83 -38.18 38.09
CA ARG A 823 0.67 -37.58 37.41
C ARG A 823 -0.65 -37.93 38.10
N LEU A 824 -0.79 -39.15 38.61
CA LEU A 824 -1.95 -39.55 39.41
C LEU A 824 -2.04 -38.82 40.75
N GLN A 825 -0.90 -38.57 41.41
CA GLN A 825 -0.87 -37.73 42.61
C GLN A 825 -1.30 -36.29 42.32
N ALA A 826 -0.89 -35.72 41.17
CA ALA A 826 -1.34 -34.40 40.75
C ALA A 826 -2.86 -34.34 40.47
N LYS A 827 -3.49 -35.46 40.09
CA LYS A 827 -4.95 -35.60 39.95
C LYS A 827 -5.66 -35.99 41.28
N GLY A 828 -4.98 -35.86 42.42
CA GLY A 828 -5.58 -35.99 43.76
C GLY A 828 -5.48 -37.38 44.40
N MET A 829 -4.73 -38.33 43.82
CA MET A 829 -4.55 -39.67 44.41
C MET A 829 -3.44 -39.68 45.46
N GLU A 830 -3.72 -40.21 46.64
CA GLU A 830 -2.78 -40.16 47.77
C GLU A 830 -1.82 -41.35 47.79
N PRO A 831 -0.50 -41.16 47.94
CA PRO A 831 0.44 -42.26 48.07
C PRO A 831 0.27 -43.03 49.37
N VAL A 832 0.14 -44.35 49.26
CA VAL A 832 0.01 -45.27 50.40
C VAL A 832 1.09 -46.35 50.37
N MET A 833 1.44 -46.87 51.55
CA MET A 833 2.48 -47.88 51.71
C MET A 833 2.10 -48.85 52.84
N ASN A 834 2.03 -50.15 52.52
CA ASN A 834 1.71 -51.22 53.49
C ASN A 834 0.42 -50.96 54.31
N THR A 835 -0.56 -50.27 53.72
CA THR A 835 -1.85 -49.91 54.32
C THR A 835 -3.01 -50.37 53.42
N TYR A 836 -4.23 -50.42 53.96
CA TYR A 836 -5.45 -50.78 53.23
C TYR A 836 -5.41 -52.16 52.53
N GLY A 837 -4.73 -53.14 53.13
CA GLY A 837 -4.61 -54.51 52.59
C GLY A 837 -3.60 -54.64 51.44
N LEU A 838 -2.93 -53.56 51.05
CA LEU A 838 -1.91 -53.53 49.99
C LEU A 838 -0.51 -53.84 50.56
N ARG A 839 0.24 -54.74 49.91
CA ARG A 839 1.67 -54.96 50.21
C ARG A 839 2.53 -54.16 49.23
N GLY A 840 3.38 -53.26 49.73
CA GLY A 840 4.23 -52.40 48.91
C GLY A 840 3.66 -50.99 48.73
N ARG A 841 4.02 -50.34 47.60
CA ARG A 841 3.60 -48.95 47.27
C ARG A 841 2.38 -48.95 46.37
N GLY A 842 1.43 -48.06 46.66
CA GLY A 842 0.21 -47.88 45.87
C GLY A 842 -0.34 -46.46 45.97
N LEU A 843 -1.53 -46.26 45.42
CA LEU A 843 -2.29 -45.02 45.49
C LEU A 843 -3.70 -45.30 46.06
N LEU A 844 -4.16 -44.44 46.96
CA LEU A 844 -5.54 -44.32 47.44
C LEU A 844 -6.30 -43.32 46.55
N GLY A 845 -7.57 -43.60 46.30
CA GLY A 845 -8.43 -42.83 45.39
C GLY A 845 -8.70 -43.52 44.05
N ILE A 846 -8.04 -44.65 43.76
CA ILE A 846 -8.09 -45.30 42.44
C ILE A 846 -7.96 -46.82 42.51
N ARG A 847 -8.68 -47.52 41.62
CA ARG A 847 -8.51 -48.95 41.35
C ARG A 847 -8.54 -49.25 39.86
N VAL A 848 -7.80 -50.27 39.42
CA VAL A 848 -7.84 -50.72 38.02
C VAL A 848 -9.04 -51.65 37.78
N ARG A 849 -9.87 -51.31 36.79
CA ARG A 849 -10.99 -52.11 36.28
C ARG A 849 -10.52 -53.12 35.23
N VAL A 850 -9.66 -52.70 34.31
CA VAL A 850 -9.20 -53.52 33.16
C VAL A 850 -7.67 -53.61 33.13
N VAL A 851 -7.16 -54.83 32.96
CA VAL A 851 -5.73 -55.11 32.76
C VAL A 851 -5.59 -55.96 31.49
N GLY A 852 -5.41 -55.33 30.32
CA GLY A 852 -5.10 -56.01 29.06
C GLY A 852 -6.29 -56.39 28.17
N ASP A 853 -5.94 -56.73 26.91
CA ASP A 853 -6.74 -56.83 25.67
C ASP A 853 -7.65 -55.62 25.40
N PHE A 854 -6.99 -54.54 25.01
CA PHE A 854 -7.57 -53.38 24.35
C PHE A 854 -7.41 -53.58 22.83
N THR A 855 -8.36 -54.25 22.17
CA THR A 855 -8.41 -54.35 20.71
C THR A 855 -9.10 -53.16 20.07
#